data_AF-A0ABD7ENX6-F1
#
_entry.id   AF-A0ABD7ENX6-F1
#
_cell.length_a   1.000
_cell.length_b   1.000
_cell.length_c   1.000
_cell.angle_alpha   90.00
_cell.angle_beta   90.00
_cell.angle_gamma   90.00
#
_symmetry.space_group_name_H-M   'P 1'
#
loop_
_entity.id
_entity.type
_entity.pdbx_description
1 polymer ?
#
loop_
_entity_poly.entity_id
_entity_poly.type
_entity_poly.pdbx_seq_one_letter_code
_entity_poly.pdbx_strand_id
1 'polypeptide(L)'
;MIPSLLTRHFGFSSLRPGQEAVINRIVAGQSAIAIFPTGSGKSLCYQLPALALPHLTLVISPLIALMHDQLAFLKSKGISAATLDSSQSPEESRQVMQQALDGQLKILMISVERLKNERFRRFIQQVPLSLLVVDEAHCISEWGHNFRPDYLKLPDYRQELQIPQVLLLTATATPAVIGDMQAKFAIEPQGVVVTGFYRPNLDLSVIPMLPEARNEWLGQTLAQSQGAPTIVYVTLQHTAEECAEVLARQGINARAYHAGLDAALRSQIQLDFMSGKVDCIVATIAFGMGIDKADIRQVIHYDLPKSIENYSQEIGRAGRDGQPSHCIVLANQSQLPVLENFVYGDTPDLNAIVQLLGQIRQSGPEWEFTLLRLSNDTNIRQLPLKTLLVYLEMAGIITPAYSYYADYRFKFVLEKRDILARFNPKRRQFLEQLFACAPLARSWCTMDFDALWQSYQGERQRAVAALDYLQQQGWIELESKQMTEVYRINRHDWEPAAQASALHALFRQKEQSELGRLQAMLDFFTSDECLSHRLARYFADEAAPTHCGHCSVCRGQVAVLPPLPLQTMPNHAGIRAWCDPLIAKAGSQDARMLTRFLCGIATPLTSKIKARSLAGFGQLAQHPFADVLQAVEQAYT
;
A
#
# COMPACT_ATOMS: atom_id res chain seq x y z
N MET A 1 10.65 4.03 -37.07
CA MET A 1 11.35 3.56 -35.85
C MET A 1 10.41 2.82 -34.89
N ILE A 2 9.27 3.39 -34.48
CA ILE A 2 8.36 2.74 -33.52
C ILE A 2 7.72 1.44 -34.04
N PRO A 3 7.13 1.38 -35.26
CA PRO A 3 6.55 0.13 -35.78
C PRO A 3 7.56 -1.02 -35.92
N SER A 4 8.80 -0.69 -36.30
CA SER A 4 9.89 -1.66 -36.40
C SER A 4 10.32 -2.20 -35.03
N LEU A 5 10.38 -1.35 -34.00
CA LEU A 5 10.71 -1.78 -32.63
C LEU A 5 9.59 -2.66 -32.04
N LEU A 6 8.33 -2.29 -32.27
CA LEU A 6 7.14 -3.05 -31.85
C LEU A 6 7.19 -4.48 -32.40
N THR A 7 7.41 -4.60 -33.71
CA THR A 7 7.47 -5.91 -34.38
C THR A 7 8.69 -6.71 -33.92
N ARG A 8 9.87 -6.08 -33.88
CA ARG A 8 11.15 -6.75 -33.58
C ARG A 8 11.22 -7.30 -32.15
N HIS A 9 10.81 -6.51 -31.15
CA HIS A 9 10.97 -6.88 -29.75
C HIS A 9 9.73 -7.52 -29.15
N PHE A 10 8.53 -7.05 -29.51
CA PHE A 10 7.30 -7.50 -28.86
C PHE A 10 6.52 -8.50 -29.72
N GLY A 11 6.73 -8.51 -31.04
CA GLY A 11 6.02 -9.40 -31.97
C GLY A 11 4.58 -8.96 -32.25
N PHE A 12 4.22 -7.72 -31.92
CA PHE A 12 2.88 -7.19 -32.17
C PHE A 12 2.82 -6.51 -33.54
N SER A 13 1.73 -6.76 -34.28
CA SER A 13 1.46 -6.14 -35.58
C SER A 13 0.86 -4.74 -35.47
N SER A 14 0.21 -4.41 -34.34
CA SER A 14 -0.46 -3.15 -34.12
C SER A 14 -0.50 -2.77 -32.64
N LEU A 15 -0.61 -1.47 -32.37
CA LEU A 15 -0.87 -0.95 -31.04
C LEU A 15 -2.37 -1.03 -30.71
N ARG A 16 -2.68 -1.15 -29.43
CA ARG A 16 -4.06 -1.06 -28.92
C ARG A 16 -4.53 0.39 -28.86
N PRO A 17 -5.86 0.64 -28.78
CA PRO A 17 -6.40 1.99 -28.63
C PRO A 17 -5.72 2.78 -27.50
N GLY A 18 -5.45 4.07 -27.73
CA GLY A 18 -4.77 4.96 -26.79
C GLY A 18 -3.25 4.80 -26.71
N GLN A 19 -2.69 3.61 -26.93
CA GLN A 19 -1.24 3.38 -26.80
C GLN A 19 -0.43 4.25 -27.76
N GLU A 20 -0.85 4.34 -29.03
CA GLU A 20 -0.16 5.14 -30.05
C GLU A 20 -0.07 6.62 -29.68
N ALA A 21 -1.18 7.19 -29.20
CA ALA A 21 -1.22 8.60 -28.78
C ALA A 21 -0.20 8.87 -27.65
N VAL A 22 -0.15 7.98 -26.65
CA VAL A 22 0.81 8.10 -25.54
C VAL A 22 2.25 7.95 -26.04
N ILE A 23 2.54 6.88 -26.79
CA ILE A 23 3.88 6.57 -27.29
C ILE A 23 4.42 7.71 -28.15
N ASN A 24 3.61 8.25 -29.06
CA ASN A 24 4.04 9.34 -29.94
C ASN A 24 4.39 10.62 -29.15
N ARG A 25 3.64 10.93 -28.08
CA ARG A 25 3.97 12.07 -27.21
C ARG A 25 5.29 11.90 -26.48
N ILE A 26 5.51 10.73 -25.86
CA ILE A 26 6.75 10.44 -25.13
C ILE A 26 7.97 10.46 -26.07
N VAL A 27 7.83 9.93 -27.29
CA VAL A 27 8.90 9.97 -28.30
C VAL A 27 9.16 11.39 -28.79
N ALA A 28 8.15 12.26 -28.80
CA ALA A 28 8.27 13.68 -29.08
C ALA A 28 8.82 14.52 -27.90
N GLY A 29 9.20 13.88 -26.79
CA GLY A 29 9.74 14.58 -25.61
C GLY A 29 8.67 15.26 -24.74
N GLN A 30 7.40 14.88 -24.88
CA GLN A 30 6.27 15.47 -24.18
C GLN A 30 5.73 14.53 -23.11
N SER A 31 5.49 15.05 -21.90
CA SER A 31 4.85 14.30 -20.82
C SER A 31 3.40 13.90 -21.14
N ALA A 32 2.95 12.81 -20.52
CA ALA A 32 1.60 12.27 -20.70
C ALA A 32 1.04 11.58 -19.44
N ILE A 33 -0.28 11.52 -19.35
CA ILE A 33 -1.04 10.69 -18.41
C ILE A 33 -1.79 9.64 -19.23
N ALA A 34 -1.63 8.37 -18.91
CA ALA A 34 -2.30 7.27 -19.56
C ALA A 34 -3.19 6.52 -18.55
N ILE A 35 -4.50 6.61 -18.77
CA ILE A 35 -5.53 6.05 -17.89
C ILE A 35 -6.21 4.91 -18.64
N PHE A 36 -5.63 3.72 -18.54
CA PHE A 36 -6.12 2.54 -19.28
C PHE A 36 -6.55 1.45 -18.32
N PRO A 37 -7.67 0.73 -18.56
CA PRO A 37 -8.10 -0.32 -17.66
C PRO A 37 -7.06 -1.45 -17.54
N THR A 38 -7.22 -2.30 -16.52
CA THR A 38 -6.39 -3.50 -16.32
C THR A 38 -6.37 -4.38 -17.58
N GLY A 39 -5.23 -4.98 -17.89
CA GLY A 39 -5.09 -5.84 -19.08
C GLY A 39 -4.92 -5.09 -20.41
N SER A 40 -5.07 -3.76 -20.47
CA SER A 40 -4.97 -2.96 -21.71
C SER A 40 -3.55 -2.78 -22.26
N GLY A 41 -2.53 -3.31 -21.57
CA GLY A 41 -1.13 -3.20 -22.00
C GLY A 41 -0.49 -1.84 -21.70
N LYS A 42 -0.80 -1.25 -20.53
CA LYS A 42 -0.20 0.02 -20.06
C LYS A 42 1.32 0.01 -20.09
N SER A 43 1.95 -1.11 -19.75
CA SER A 43 3.41 -1.19 -19.68
C SER A 43 4.08 -0.92 -21.04
N LEU A 44 3.43 -1.29 -22.15
CA LEU A 44 3.98 -1.04 -23.48
C LEU A 44 4.18 0.47 -23.76
N CYS A 45 3.39 1.34 -23.13
CA CYS A 45 3.49 2.79 -23.28
C CYS A 45 4.80 3.39 -22.76
N TYR A 46 5.53 2.70 -21.88
CA TYR A 46 6.87 3.11 -21.49
C TYR A 46 7.95 2.17 -22.03
N GLN A 47 7.67 0.87 -22.14
CA GLN A 47 8.65 -0.12 -22.58
C GLN A 47 9.09 0.12 -24.02
N LEU A 48 8.16 0.50 -24.90
CA LEU A 48 8.49 0.76 -26.31
C LEU A 48 9.23 2.11 -26.48
N PRO A 49 8.79 3.24 -25.90
CA PRO A 49 9.57 4.48 -25.94
C PRO A 49 10.94 4.37 -25.28
N ALA A 50 11.10 3.58 -24.22
CA ALA A 50 12.40 3.37 -23.57
C ALA A 50 13.47 2.88 -24.57
N LEU A 51 13.09 2.09 -25.58
CA LEU A 51 14.00 1.62 -26.63
C LEU A 51 14.33 2.69 -27.67
N ALA A 52 13.44 3.66 -27.88
CA ALA A 52 13.62 4.75 -28.85
C ALA A 52 14.36 5.96 -28.25
N LEU A 53 14.24 6.17 -26.94
CA LEU A 53 14.90 7.26 -26.23
C LEU A 53 16.39 6.97 -26.01
N PRO A 54 17.27 7.99 -26.00
CA PRO A 54 18.72 7.78 -25.94
C PRO A 54 19.19 7.22 -24.60
N HIS A 55 18.62 7.67 -23.48
CA HIS A 55 19.12 7.36 -22.14
C HIS A 55 18.19 6.42 -21.35
N LEU A 56 18.42 6.32 -20.04
CA LEU A 56 17.71 5.40 -19.15
C LEU A 56 16.27 5.89 -18.89
N THR A 57 15.33 4.94 -18.84
CA THR A 57 13.97 5.17 -18.33
C THR A 57 13.90 4.70 -16.87
N LEU A 58 13.57 5.61 -15.96
CA LEU A 58 13.39 5.32 -14.54
C LEU A 58 11.91 5.03 -14.25
N VAL A 59 11.58 3.84 -13.77
CA VAL A 59 10.21 3.42 -13.49
C VAL A 59 10.01 3.29 -11.98
N ILE A 60 9.09 4.09 -11.44
CA ILE A 60 8.65 4.01 -10.04
C ILE A 60 7.39 3.15 -9.99
N SER A 61 7.43 2.04 -9.24
CA SER A 61 6.28 1.16 -9.06
C SER A 61 6.14 0.78 -7.58
N PRO A 62 4.90 0.67 -7.03
CA PRO A 62 4.72 0.43 -5.60
C PRO A 62 4.93 -1.03 -5.18
N LEU A 63 5.10 -1.96 -6.12
CA LEU A 63 5.07 -3.40 -5.85
C LEU A 63 6.28 -4.14 -6.41
N ILE A 64 7.13 -4.62 -5.51
CA ILE A 64 8.33 -5.39 -5.84
C ILE A 64 7.99 -6.66 -6.65
N ALA A 65 6.95 -7.39 -6.26
CA ALA A 65 6.51 -8.58 -7.00
C ALA A 65 6.17 -8.27 -8.48
N LEU A 66 5.44 -7.17 -8.72
CA LEU A 66 5.09 -6.74 -10.07
C LEU A 66 6.34 -6.32 -10.87
N MET A 67 7.32 -5.69 -10.22
CA MET A 67 8.59 -5.35 -10.87
C MET A 67 9.31 -6.61 -11.36
N HIS A 68 9.37 -7.68 -10.56
CA HIS A 68 10.02 -8.93 -10.97
C HIS A 68 9.33 -9.58 -12.18
N ASP A 69 7.99 -9.61 -12.22
CA ASP A 69 7.24 -10.14 -13.36
C ASP A 69 7.51 -9.32 -14.64
N GLN A 70 7.52 -7.99 -14.53
CA GLN A 70 7.85 -7.09 -15.65
C GLN A 70 9.29 -7.29 -16.13
N LEU A 71 10.25 -7.48 -15.22
CA LEU A 71 11.65 -7.73 -15.58
C LEU A 71 11.83 -9.09 -16.26
N ALA A 72 11.15 -10.13 -15.80
CA ALA A 72 11.15 -11.43 -16.47
C ALA A 72 10.60 -11.31 -17.90
N PHE A 73 9.51 -10.57 -18.09
CA PHE A 73 8.96 -10.27 -19.41
C PHE A 73 9.95 -9.48 -20.29
N LEU A 74 10.54 -8.40 -19.79
CA LEU A 74 11.52 -7.59 -20.53
C LEU A 74 12.75 -8.40 -20.94
N LYS A 75 13.26 -9.25 -20.04
CA LYS A 75 14.36 -10.18 -20.32
C LYS A 75 14.00 -11.17 -21.43
N SER A 76 12.76 -11.70 -21.43
CA SER A 76 12.27 -12.58 -22.51
C SER A 76 12.22 -11.89 -23.89
N LYS A 77 12.16 -10.55 -23.92
CA LYS A 77 12.18 -9.73 -25.14
C LYS A 77 13.58 -9.19 -25.49
N GLY A 78 14.61 -9.61 -24.76
CA GLY A 78 15.99 -9.16 -24.95
C GLY A 78 16.21 -7.69 -24.60
N ILE A 79 15.40 -7.12 -23.70
CA ILE A 79 15.51 -5.72 -23.27
C ILE A 79 16.29 -5.68 -21.96
N SER A 80 17.40 -4.93 -21.95
CA SER A 80 18.21 -4.71 -20.75
C SER A 80 17.47 -3.87 -19.72
N ALA A 81 16.95 -4.53 -18.69
CA ALA A 81 16.23 -3.91 -17.59
C ALA A 81 16.65 -4.52 -16.25
N ALA A 82 16.64 -3.73 -15.19
CA ALA A 82 17.01 -4.18 -13.85
C ALA A 82 16.15 -3.52 -12.76
N THR A 83 16.26 -4.03 -11.54
CA THR A 83 15.73 -3.44 -10.29
C THR A 83 16.87 -3.24 -9.29
N LEU A 84 16.66 -2.36 -8.32
CA LEU A 84 17.49 -2.22 -7.13
C LEU A 84 16.60 -2.30 -5.88
N ASP A 85 16.57 -3.47 -5.24
CA ASP A 85 15.73 -3.74 -4.07
C ASP A 85 16.50 -4.49 -2.97
N SER A 86 15.86 -4.67 -1.81
CA SER A 86 16.49 -5.27 -0.63
C SER A 86 16.71 -6.77 -0.71
N SER A 87 16.20 -7.45 -1.75
CA SER A 87 16.43 -8.89 -1.93
C SER A 87 17.78 -9.21 -2.57
N GLN A 88 18.42 -8.21 -3.20
CA GLN A 88 19.67 -8.37 -3.93
C GLN A 88 20.89 -8.34 -3.01
N SER A 89 21.91 -9.13 -3.36
CA SER A 89 23.24 -9.03 -2.77
C SER A 89 23.90 -7.67 -3.09
N PRO A 90 24.85 -7.22 -2.25
CA PRO A 90 25.64 -6.03 -2.56
C PRO A 90 26.38 -6.11 -3.90
N GLU A 91 26.82 -7.30 -4.30
CA GLU A 91 27.48 -7.57 -5.58
C GLU A 91 26.53 -7.35 -6.76
N GLU A 92 25.33 -7.94 -6.72
CA GLU A 92 24.29 -7.73 -7.74
C GLU A 92 23.88 -6.26 -7.83
N SER A 93 23.66 -5.62 -6.67
CA SER A 93 23.35 -4.19 -6.61
C SER A 93 24.45 -3.34 -7.26
N ARG A 94 25.73 -3.64 -6.97
CA ARG A 94 26.88 -2.94 -7.56
C ARG A 94 26.95 -3.16 -9.07
N GLN A 95 26.69 -4.38 -9.54
CA GLN A 95 26.67 -4.69 -10.96
C GLN A 95 25.58 -3.91 -11.69
N VAL A 96 24.36 -3.88 -11.14
CA VAL A 96 23.25 -3.10 -11.72
C VAL A 96 23.57 -1.60 -11.75
N MET A 97 24.15 -1.06 -10.67
CA MET A 97 24.59 0.33 -10.62
C MET A 97 25.65 0.64 -11.70
N GLN A 98 26.63 -0.26 -11.90
CA GLN A 98 27.63 -0.09 -12.95
C GLN A 98 27.02 -0.14 -14.35
N GLN A 99 26.11 -1.10 -14.62
CA GLN A 99 25.41 -1.20 -15.90
C GLN A 99 24.58 0.05 -16.22
N ALA A 100 23.99 0.70 -15.21
CA ALA A 100 23.28 1.96 -15.38
C ALA A 100 24.22 3.11 -15.76
N LEU A 101 25.37 3.23 -15.06
CA LEU A 101 26.40 4.24 -15.35
C LEU A 101 27.01 4.06 -16.75
N ASP A 102 27.25 2.81 -17.15
CA ASP A 102 27.79 2.45 -18.45
C ASP A 102 26.76 2.61 -19.59
N GLY A 103 25.51 2.99 -19.30
CA GLY A 103 24.45 3.16 -20.29
C GLY A 103 23.95 1.85 -20.91
N GLN A 104 24.21 0.70 -20.26
CA GLN A 104 23.81 -0.62 -20.76
C GLN A 104 22.33 -0.94 -20.47
N LEU A 105 21.73 -0.27 -19.49
CA LEU A 105 20.33 -0.44 -19.12
C LEU A 105 19.43 0.55 -19.88
N LYS A 106 18.30 0.05 -20.38
CA LYS A 106 17.23 0.89 -20.95
C LYS A 106 16.14 1.22 -19.95
N ILE A 107 15.91 0.34 -18.97
CA ILE A 107 14.88 0.49 -17.94
C ILE A 107 15.46 0.14 -16.58
N LEU A 108 15.28 1.02 -15.59
CA LEU A 108 15.56 0.74 -14.18
C LEU A 108 14.26 0.89 -13.39
N MET A 109 13.80 -0.19 -12.78
CA MET A 109 12.60 -0.20 -11.94
C MET A 109 13.00 -0.07 -10.46
N ILE A 110 12.37 0.84 -9.72
CA ILE A 110 12.61 1.02 -8.29
C ILE A 110 11.31 1.27 -7.54
N SER A 111 11.30 0.98 -6.25
CA SER A 111 10.22 1.42 -5.36
C SER A 111 10.40 2.89 -4.97
N VAL A 112 9.32 3.53 -4.54
CA VAL A 112 9.36 4.92 -4.07
C VAL A 112 10.21 5.05 -2.79
N GLU A 113 10.20 4.03 -1.94
CA GLU A 113 11.01 3.95 -0.72
C GLU A 113 12.51 3.89 -1.05
N ARG A 114 12.89 3.22 -2.15
CA ARG A 114 14.28 3.23 -2.63
C ARG A 114 14.68 4.58 -3.19
N LEU A 115 13.80 5.25 -3.92
CA LEU A 115 14.06 6.60 -4.45
C LEU A 115 14.29 7.63 -3.35
N LYS A 116 13.60 7.50 -2.20
CA LYS A 116 13.80 8.36 -1.02
C LYS A 116 15.25 8.34 -0.51
N ASN A 117 15.97 7.24 -0.69
CA ASN A 117 17.32 7.06 -0.18
C ASN A 117 18.30 8.06 -0.82
N GLU A 118 18.95 8.90 -0.01
CA GLU A 118 19.87 9.94 -0.48
C GLU A 118 21.06 9.35 -1.27
N ARG A 119 21.62 8.21 -0.85
CA ARG A 119 22.73 7.56 -1.58
C ARG A 119 22.29 7.12 -2.97
N PHE A 120 21.08 6.59 -3.08
CA PHE A 120 20.51 6.24 -4.37
C PHE A 120 20.30 7.48 -5.25
N ARG A 121 19.77 8.58 -4.70
CA ARG A 121 19.60 9.84 -5.45
C ARG A 121 20.93 10.39 -5.96
N ARG A 122 21.98 10.40 -5.13
CA ARG A 122 23.33 10.81 -5.56
C ARG A 122 23.91 9.92 -6.66
N PHE A 123 23.61 8.62 -6.63
CA PHE A 123 24.00 7.69 -7.68
C PHE A 123 23.23 8.00 -8.99
N ILE A 124 21.90 8.04 -8.94
CA ILE A 124 21.08 8.17 -10.14
C ILE A 124 21.22 9.55 -10.80
N GLN A 125 21.60 10.58 -10.05
CA GLN A 125 21.99 11.91 -10.57
C GLN A 125 23.17 11.85 -11.56
N GLN A 126 24.02 10.83 -11.47
CA GLN A 126 25.17 10.65 -12.38
C GLN A 126 24.77 9.93 -13.68
N VAL A 127 23.56 9.38 -13.75
CA VAL A 127 23.07 8.62 -14.91
C VAL A 127 22.19 9.54 -15.76
N PRO A 128 22.43 9.68 -17.08
CA PRO A 128 21.53 10.39 -17.96
C PRO A 128 20.13 9.73 -17.99
N LEU A 129 19.07 10.51 -17.77
CA LEU A 129 17.69 10.03 -17.73
C LEU A 129 16.86 10.64 -18.87
N SER A 130 16.10 9.82 -19.58
CA SER A 130 15.21 10.28 -20.66
C SER A 130 13.74 10.37 -20.27
N LEU A 131 13.30 9.57 -19.29
CA LEU A 131 11.89 9.46 -18.93
C LEU A 131 11.74 8.98 -17.49
N LEU A 132 10.89 9.68 -16.73
CA LEU A 132 10.34 9.19 -15.48
C LEU A 132 9.01 8.51 -15.76
N VAL A 133 8.81 7.28 -15.30
CA VAL A 133 7.52 6.59 -15.36
C VAL A 133 7.04 6.42 -13.94
N VAL A 134 5.81 6.83 -13.68
CA VAL A 134 5.14 6.58 -12.40
C VAL A 134 3.99 5.62 -12.64
N ASP A 135 4.16 4.38 -12.19
CA ASP A 135 3.12 3.37 -12.19
C ASP A 135 2.20 3.55 -10.98
N GLU A 136 0.93 3.17 -11.12
CA GLU A 136 -0.14 3.46 -10.16
C GLU A 136 -0.16 4.94 -9.71
N ALA A 137 -0.03 5.85 -10.68
CA ALA A 137 0.12 7.29 -10.47
C ALA A 137 -1.01 7.95 -9.68
N HIS A 138 -2.18 7.30 -9.55
CA HIS A 138 -3.24 7.75 -8.65
C HIS A 138 -2.78 7.86 -7.19
N CYS A 139 -1.72 7.15 -6.78
CA CYS A 139 -1.11 7.23 -5.45
C CYS A 139 -0.53 8.62 -5.13
N ILE A 140 -0.22 9.43 -6.15
CA ILE A 140 0.28 10.82 -6.03
C ILE A 140 -0.81 11.74 -5.49
N SER A 141 -2.08 11.41 -5.76
CA SER A 141 -3.18 12.27 -5.38
C SER A 141 -3.71 11.93 -4.00
N GLU A 142 -3.86 12.94 -3.15
CA GLU A 142 -4.56 12.81 -1.86
C GLU A 142 -6.04 12.48 -2.08
N TRP A 143 -6.57 12.85 -3.25
CA TRP A 143 -7.90 12.47 -3.72
C TRP A 143 -7.96 11.05 -4.29
N GLY A 144 -6.83 10.32 -4.35
CA GLY A 144 -6.77 8.92 -4.75
C GLY A 144 -7.14 7.96 -3.60
N HIS A 145 -7.70 6.80 -3.97
CA HIS A 145 -8.17 5.75 -3.05
C HIS A 145 -7.05 4.96 -2.36
N ASN A 146 -5.80 5.10 -2.81
CA ASN A 146 -4.63 4.41 -2.25
C ASN A 146 -3.44 5.36 -2.12
N PHE A 147 -3.69 6.54 -1.56
CA PHE A 147 -2.67 7.57 -1.37
C PHE A 147 -1.42 7.03 -0.67
N ARG A 148 -0.26 7.26 -1.28
CA ARG A 148 1.06 6.93 -0.70
C ARG A 148 1.86 8.21 -0.50
N PRO A 149 2.15 8.61 0.76
CA PRO A 149 2.81 9.88 1.04
C PRO A 149 4.09 10.10 0.24
N ASP A 150 4.96 9.09 0.11
CA ASP A 150 6.23 9.24 -0.60
C ASP A 150 6.07 9.58 -2.10
N TYR A 151 4.90 9.30 -2.72
CA TYR A 151 4.62 9.69 -4.10
C TYR A 151 4.46 11.21 -4.29
N LEU A 152 4.13 11.95 -3.22
CA LEU A 152 4.00 13.41 -3.27
C LEU A 152 5.32 14.11 -3.63
N LYS A 153 6.46 13.44 -3.42
CA LYS A 153 7.80 13.98 -3.67
C LYS A 153 8.32 13.72 -5.09
N LEU A 154 7.61 12.91 -5.87
CA LEU A 154 8.01 12.57 -7.24
C LEU A 154 8.14 13.79 -8.17
N PRO A 155 7.28 14.83 -8.10
CA PRO A 155 7.49 16.06 -8.85
C PRO A 155 8.82 16.74 -8.53
N ASP A 156 9.17 16.86 -7.24
CA ASP A 156 10.43 17.49 -6.80
C ASP A 156 11.64 16.65 -7.24
N TYR A 157 11.58 15.33 -7.08
CA TYR A 157 12.64 14.44 -7.53
C TYR A 157 12.82 14.46 -9.05
N ARG A 158 11.74 14.62 -9.84
CA ARG A 158 11.86 14.80 -11.28
C ARG A 158 12.68 16.06 -11.61
N GLN A 159 12.45 17.16 -10.90
CA GLN A 159 13.16 18.42 -11.09
C GLN A 159 14.62 18.30 -10.61
N GLU A 160 14.85 17.74 -9.43
CA GLU A 160 16.19 17.51 -8.84
C GLU A 160 17.07 16.63 -9.76
N LEU A 161 16.48 15.59 -10.35
CA LEU A 161 17.15 14.67 -11.26
C LEU A 161 17.17 15.15 -12.72
N GLN A 162 16.66 16.35 -13.00
CA GLN A 162 16.63 16.97 -14.33
C GLN A 162 16.00 16.07 -15.41
N ILE A 163 14.96 15.31 -15.05
CA ILE A 163 14.32 14.38 -15.97
C ILE A 163 13.37 15.16 -16.90
N PRO A 164 13.59 15.14 -18.23
CA PRO A 164 12.91 16.07 -19.14
C PRO A 164 11.39 15.84 -19.19
N GLN A 165 10.96 14.58 -19.18
CA GLN A 165 9.56 14.20 -19.35
C GLN A 165 9.12 13.12 -18.37
N VAL A 166 7.81 13.04 -18.16
CA VAL A 166 7.18 12.07 -17.27
C VAL A 166 5.99 11.38 -17.95
N LEU A 167 5.83 10.09 -17.68
CA LEU A 167 4.65 9.31 -18.03
C LEU A 167 3.98 8.81 -16.75
N LEU A 168 2.74 9.25 -16.51
CA LEU A 168 1.91 8.79 -15.40
C LEU A 168 0.97 7.69 -15.89
N LEU A 169 1.00 6.52 -15.25
CA LEU A 169 0.19 5.35 -15.62
C LEU A 169 -0.74 5.00 -14.47
N THR A 170 -2.03 4.83 -14.74
CA THR A 170 -2.98 4.30 -13.75
C THR A 170 -4.11 3.55 -14.45
N ALA A 171 -4.74 2.61 -13.73
CA ALA A 171 -5.94 1.92 -14.21
C ALA A 171 -7.21 2.75 -14.01
N THR A 172 -7.24 3.52 -12.94
CA THR A 172 -8.43 4.21 -12.42
C THR A 172 -8.00 5.59 -11.94
N ALA A 173 -8.70 6.63 -12.40
CA ALA A 173 -8.57 7.98 -11.87
C ALA A 173 -9.85 8.77 -12.14
N THR A 174 -10.33 9.48 -11.12
CA THR A 174 -11.46 10.41 -11.25
C THR A 174 -10.98 11.74 -11.86
N PRO A 175 -11.87 12.60 -12.39
CA PRO A 175 -11.50 13.91 -12.90
C PRO A 175 -10.65 14.76 -11.92
N ALA A 176 -10.96 14.70 -10.62
CA ALA A 176 -10.19 15.39 -9.58
C ALA A 176 -8.76 14.86 -9.46
N VAL A 177 -8.57 13.54 -9.50
CA VAL A 177 -7.25 12.89 -9.49
C VAL A 177 -6.45 13.23 -10.75
N ILE A 178 -7.11 13.28 -11.91
CA ILE A 178 -6.48 13.69 -13.17
C ILE A 178 -5.96 15.13 -13.07
N GLY A 179 -6.82 16.07 -12.64
CA GLY A 179 -6.44 17.48 -12.49
C GLY A 179 -5.27 17.67 -11.51
N ASP A 180 -5.27 16.95 -10.39
CA ASP A 180 -4.18 17.00 -9.41
C ASP A 180 -2.85 16.46 -9.97
N MET A 181 -2.89 15.32 -10.69
CA MET A 181 -1.70 14.79 -11.38
C MET A 181 -1.17 15.75 -12.46
N GLN A 182 -2.06 16.38 -13.23
CA GLN A 182 -1.69 17.39 -14.23
C GLN A 182 -1.01 18.59 -13.60
N ALA A 183 -1.59 19.14 -12.53
CA ALA A 183 -1.04 20.29 -11.83
C ALA A 183 0.35 19.99 -11.25
N LYS A 184 0.51 18.84 -10.56
CA LYS A 184 1.78 18.44 -9.93
C LYS A 184 2.93 18.22 -10.92
N PHE A 185 2.65 17.70 -12.11
CA PHE A 185 3.67 17.41 -13.11
C PHE A 185 3.73 18.39 -14.28
N ALA A 186 2.92 19.46 -14.24
CA ALA A 186 2.74 20.42 -15.33
C ALA A 186 2.43 19.73 -16.67
N ILE A 187 1.41 18.85 -16.68
CA ILE A 187 0.97 18.14 -17.88
C ILE A 187 -0.27 18.83 -18.44
N GLU A 188 -0.14 19.36 -19.66
CA GLU A 188 -1.22 19.99 -20.40
C GLU A 188 -2.43 19.05 -20.63
N PRO A 189 -3.66 19.55 -20.77
CA PRO A 189 -4.87 18.74 -21.01
C PRO A 189 -4.76 17.76 -22.18
N GLN A 190 -4.12 18.17 -23.29
CA GLN A 190 -3.86 17.31 -24.46
C GLN A 190 -2.88 16.16 -24.17
N GLY A 191 -2.22 16.16 -23.00
CA GLY A 191 -1.36 15.10 -22.52
C GLY A 191 -2.10 13.98 -21.80
N VAL A 192 -3.41 14.12 -21.56
CA VAL A 192 -4.22 13.09 -20.92
C VAL A 192 -4.84 12.18 -21.99
N VAL A 193 -4.55 10.89 -21.91
CA VAL A 193 -5.15 9.87 -22.77
C VAL A 193 -5.92 8.90 -21.88
N VAL A 194 -7.25 8.93 -22.03
CA VAL A 194 -8.17 8.02 -21.37
C VAL A 194 -8.72 7.05 -22.41
N THR A 195 -8.64 5.75 -22.12
CA THR A 195 -9.33 4.73 -22.93
C THR A 195 -10.57 4.27 -22.19
N GLY A 196 -11.57 3.81 -22.95
CA GLY A 196 -12.85 3.36 -22.38
C GLY A 196 -12.67 2.41 -21.19
N PHE A 197 -13.35 2.74 -20.10
CA PHE A 197 -13.43 1.99 -18.87
C PHE A 197 -14.51 0.89 -18.97
N TYR A 198 -15.56 1.13 -19.76
CA TYR A 198 -16.67 0.20 -19.91
C TYR A 198 -16.23 -1.18 -20.41
N ARG A 199 -16.68 -2.22 -19.70
CA ARG A 199 -16.43 -3.61 -20.02
C ARG A 199 -17.75 -4.36 -20.27
N PRO A 200 -18.09 -4.68 -21.53
CA PRO A 200 -19.38 -5.31 -21.85
C PRO A 200 -19.49 -6.74 -21.31
N ASN A 201 -18.37 -7.39 -20.98
CA ASN A 201 -18.33 -8.75 -20.48
C ASN A 201 -18.49 -8.87 -18.96
N LEU A 202 -18.58 -7.76 -18.22
CA LEU A 202 -18.80 -7.76 -16.77
C LEU A 202 -20.27 -7.49 -16.43
N ASP A 203 -20.91 -8.49 -15.86
CA ASP A 203 -22.26 -8.38 -15.30
C ASP A 203 -22.18 -7.86 -13.87
N LEU A 204 -22.70 -6.65 -13.62
CA LEU A 204 -22.67 -6.01 -12.30
C LEU A 204 -24.00 -6.24 -11.56
N SER A 205 -23.96 -6.94 -10.43
CA SER A 205 -25.13 -7.25 -9.61
C SER A 205 -24.97 -6.77 -8.18
N VAL A 206 -25.97 -6.06 -7.67
CA VAL A 206 -26.08 -5.69 -6.26
C VAL A 206 -27.24 -6.46 -5.66
N ILE A 207 -26.95 -7.31 -4.67
CA ILE A 207 -27.92 -8.16 -3.99
C ILE A 207 -28.05 -7.69 -2.54
N PRO A 208 -29.17 -7.03 -2.17
CA PRO A 208 -29.43 -6.67 -0.78
C PRO A 208 -29.55 -7.92 0.09
N MET A 209 -28.79 -7.99 1.18
CA MET A 209 -28.74 -9.21 1.99
C MET A 209 -28.43 -8.94 3.46
N LEU A 210 -29.20 -9.55 4.36
CA LEU A 210 -28.89 -9.57 5.79
C LEU A 210 -27.63 -10.40 6.07
N PRO A 211 -26.80 -10.03 7.06
CA PRO A 211 -25.54 -10.72 7.36
C PRO A 211 -25.67 -12.23 7.54
N GLU A 212 -26.75 -12.69 8.18
CA GLU A 212 -26.98 -14.09 8.54
C GLU A 212 -27.22 -14.98 7.32
N ALA A 213 -27.74 -14.41 6.22
CA ALA A 213 -28.04 -15.13 4.99
C ALA A 213 -26.83 -15.28 4.05
N ARG A 214 -25.74 -14.52 4.28
CA ARG A 214 -24.62 -14.44 3.33
C ARG A 214 -23.89 -15.76 3.13
N ASN A 215 -23.60 -16.49 4.21
CA ASN A 215 -22.87 -17.76 4.15
C ASN A 215 -23.65 -18.84 3.39
N GLU A 216 -24.96 -18.92 3.61
CA GLU A 216 -25.83 -19.85 2.89
C GLU A 216 -25.89 -19.50 1.40
N TRP A 217 -26.14 -18.23 1.09
CA TRP A 217 -26.19 -17.76 -0.29
C TRP A 217 -24.88 -18.00 -1.05
N LEU A 218 -23.74 -17.72 -0.40
CA LEU A 218 -22.42 -17.89 -1.00
C LEU A 218 -22.15 -19.37 -1.31
N GLY A 219 -22.46 -20.26 -0.37
CA GLY A 219 -22.34 -21.71 -0.56
C GLY A 219 -23.19 -22.22 -1.73
N GLN A 220 -24.46 -21.80 -1.79
CA GLN A 220 -25.37 -22.19 -2.87
C GLN A 220 -24.89 -21.67 -4.24
N THR A 221 -24.44 -20.43 -4.31
CA THR A 221 -23.98 -19.79 -5.55
C THR A 221 -22.72 -20.46 -6.10
N LEU A 222 -21.75 -20.72 -5.23
CA LEU A 222 -20.49 -21.37 -5.61
C LEU A 222 -20.69 -22.85 -5.96
N ALA A 223 -21.63 -23.54 -5.30
CA ALA A 223 -21.98 -24.92 -5.66
C ALA A 223 -22.61 -25.02 -7.06
N GLN A 224 -23.43 -24.04 -7.48
CA GLN A 224 -24.01 -23.99 -8.83
C GLN A 224 -22.98 -23.69 -9.92
N SER A 225 -21.83 -23.14 -9.55
CA SER A 225 -20.75 -22.71 -10.45
C SER A 225 -19.43 -23.43 -10.14
N GLN A 226 -19.52 -24.70 -9.73
CA GLN A 226 -18.37 -25.50 -9.32
C GLN A 226 -17.26 -25.50 -10.38
N GLY A 227 -16.03 -25.22 -9.95
CA GLY A 227 -14.85 -25.12 -10.83
C GLY A 227 -14.69 -23.77 -11.54
N ALA A 228 -15.63 -22.83 -11.39
CA ALA A 228 -15.47 -21.46 -11.90
C ALA A 228 -14.51 -20.67 -10.99
N PRO A 229 -13.37 -20.16 -11.51
CA PRO A 229 -12.42 -19.43 -10.69
C PRO A 229 -13.06 -18.17 -10.10
N THR A 230 -13.07 -18.09 -8.77
CA THR A 230 -13.83 -17.09 -8.01
C THR A 230 -12.96 -16.39 -6.97
N ILE A 231 -13.14 -15.08 -6.83
CA ILE A 231 -12.57 -14.29 -5.74
C ILE A 231 -13.71 -13.76 -4.88
N VAL A 232 -13.65 -14.01 -3.57
CA VAL A 232 -14.58 -13.47 -2.57
C VAL A 232 -13.85 -12.43 -1.73
N TYR A 233 -14.22 -11.15 -1.85
CA TYR A 233 -13.63 -10.06 -1.07
C TYR A 233 -14.36 -9.85 0.26
N VAL A 234 -13.59 -9.83 1.35
CA VAL A 234 -14.03 -9.53 2.72
C VAL A 234 -13.19 -8.40 3.32
N THR A 235 -13.69 -7.75 4.36
CA THR A 235 -12.98 -6.61 4.99
C THR A 235 -11.91 -7.06 5.98
N LEU A 236 -12.20 -8.08 6.80
CA LEU A 236 -11.36 -8.50 7.93
C LEU A 236 -10.68 -9.84 7.70
N GLN A 237 -9.50 -10.03 8.29
CA GLN A 237 -8.70 -11.24 8.11
C GLN A 237 -9.40 -12.49 8.67
N HIS A 238 -9.96 -12.39 9.88
CA HIS A 238 -10.70 -13.50 10.50
C HIS A 238 -11.92 -13.90 9.66
N THR A 239 -12.64 -12.93 9.07
CA THR A 239 -13.77 -13.20 8.18
C THR A 239 -13.32 -13.99 6.94
N ALA A 240 -12.10 -13.75 6.45
CA ALA A 240 -11.56 -14.52 5.31
C ALA A 240 -11.33 -15.99 5.70
N GLU A 241 -10.76 -16.22 6.88
CA GLU A 241 -10.52 -17.56 7.43
C GLU A 241 -11.84 -18.30 7.69
N GLU A 242 -12.76 -17.68 8.43
CA GLU A 242 -14.08 -18.25 8.78
C GLU A 242 -14.90 -18.59 7.53
N CYS A 243 -14.98 -17.66 6.57
CA CYS A 243 -15.72 -17.89 5.33
C CYS A 243 -15.09 -19.00 4.49
N ALA A 244 -13.76 -19.04 4.35
CA ALA A 244 -13.09 -20.13 3.64
C ALA A 244 -13.32 -21.49 4.31
N GLU A 245 -13.32 -21.56 5.64
CA GLU A 245 -13.64 -22.79 6.38
C GLU A 245 -15.07 -23.27 6.16
N VAL A 246 -16.05 -22.35 6.20
CA VAL A 246 -17.46 -22.69 5.94
C VAL A 246 -17.64 -23.25 4.54
N LEU A 247 -17.05 -22.61 3.53
CA LEU A 247 -17.09 -23.08 2.15
C LEU A 247 -16.40 -24.44 1.98
N ALA A 248 -15.25 -24.65 2.63
CA ALA A 248 -14.55 -25.94 2.61
C ALA A 248 -15.40 -27.07 3.22
N ARG A 249 -16.14 -26.81 4.31
CA ARG A 249 -17.07 -27.79 4.91
C ARG A 249 -18.25 -28.13 3.99
N GLN A 250 -18.60 -27.22 3.07
CA GLN A 250 -19.63 -27.44 2.05
C GLN A 250 -19.09 -28.12 0.78
N GLY A 251 -17.81 -28.54 0.77
CA GLY A 251 -17.19 -29.22 -0.36
C GLY A 251 -16.63 -28.30 -1.44
N ILE A 252 -16.60 -26.98 -1.21
CA ILE A 252 -16.03 -26.01 -2.13
C ILE A 252 -14.53 -25.89 -1.87
N ASN A 253 -13.72 -25.96 -2.92
CA ASN A 253 -12.26 -25.82 -2.82
C ASN A 253 -11.84 -24.35 -2.64
N ALA A 254 -12.07 -23.85 -1.42
CA ALA A 254 -11.81 -22.48 -1.01
C ALA A 254 -10.54 -22.35 -0.15
N ARG A 255 -9.81 -21.23 -0.27
CA ARG A 255 -8.69 -20.86 0.62
C ARG A 255 -8.75 -19.40 1.03
N ALA A 256 -8.40 -19.10 2.27
CA ALA A 256 -8.25 -17.75 2.77
C ALA A 256 -6.94 -17.11 2.27
N TYR A 257 -6.96 -15.81 1.98
CA TYR A 257 -5.77 -15.03 1.63
C TYR A 257 -5.79 -13.64 2.26
N HIS A 258 -4.82 -13.35 3.13
CA HIS A 258 -4.65 -12.03 3.75
C HIS A 258 -3.19 -11.78 4.12
N ALA A 259 -2.87 -10.52 4.43
CA ALA A 259 -1.51 -10.10 4.77
C ALA A 259 -0.96 -10.69 6.09
N GLY A 260 -1.82 -11.33 6.91
CA GLY A 260 -1.40 -12.03 8.12
C GLY A 260 -0.79 -13.41 7.88
N LEU A 261 -0.98 -13.99 6.69
CA LEU A 261 -0.40 -15.27 6.31
C LEU A 261 1.10 -15.13 5.99
N ASP A 262 1.85 -16.20 6.27
CA ASP A 262 3.26 -16.30 5.90
C ASP A 262 3.47 -16.05 4.39
N ALA A 263 4.59 -15.42 4.02
CA ALA A 263 4.89 -15.07 2.62
C ALA A 263 4.99 -16.29 1.70
N ALA A 264 5.54 -17.41 2.19
CA ALA A 264 5.64 -18.65 1.42
C ALA A 264 4.25 -19.26 1.21
N LEU A 265 3.40 -19.27 2.24
CA LEU A 265 2.03 -19.75 2.14
C LEU A 265 1.19 -18.91 1.17
N ARG A 266 1.30 -17.57 1.24
CA ARG A 266 0.63 -16.67 0.27
C ARG A 266 1.04 -16.97 -1.16
N SER A 267 2.34 -17.13 -1.40
CA SER A 267 2.89 -17.44 -2.72
C SER A 267 2.35 -18.78 -3.24
N GLN A 268 2.29 -19.79 -2.38
CA GLN A 268 1.75 -21.11 -2.72
C GLN A 268 0.25 -21.03 -3.08
N ILE A 269 -0.57 -20.38 -2.24
CA ILE A 269 -2.01 -20.21 -2.50
C ILE A 269 -2.26 -19.47 -3.81
N GLN A 270 -1.48 -18.42 -4.09
CA GLN A 270 -1.57 -17.69 -5.34
C GLN A 270 -1.25 -18.61 -6.53
N LEU A 271 -0.14 -19.37 -6.49
CA LEU A 271 0.21 -20.31 -7.55
C LEU A 271 -0.86 -21.39 -7.78
N ASP A 272 -1.44 -21.92 -6.70
CA ASP A 272 -2.49 -22.93 -6.79
C ASP A 272 -3.77 -22.36 -7.41
N PHE A 273 -4.14 -21.11 -7.10
CA PHE A 273 -5.25 -20.43 -7.77
C PHE A 273 -4.97 -20.14 -9.25
N MET A 274 -3.76 -19.66 -9.56
CA MET A 274 -3.36 -19.37 -10.95
C MET A 274 -3.38 -20.64 -11.81
N SER A 275 -2.97 -21.78 -11.25
CA SER A 275 -2.95 -23.08 -11.94
C SER A 275 -4.27 -23.84 -11.93
N GLY A 276 -5.32 -23.31 -11.28
CA GLY A 276 -6.64 -23.95 -11.20
C GLY A 276 -6.74 -25.12 -10.20
N LYS A 277 -5.77 -25.25 -9.28
CA LYS A 277 -5.83 -26.21 -8.16
C LYS A 277 -6.72 -25.73 -7.02
N VAL A 278 -7.03 -24.44 -6.97
CA VAL A 278 -7.96 -23.81 -6.03
C VAL A 278 -9.01 -23.06 -6.84
N ASP A 279 -10.28 -23.33 -6.58
CA ASP A 279 -11.40 -22.75 -7.32
C ASP A 279 -11.79 -21.38 -6.77
N CYS A 280 -11.70 -21.21 -5.44
CA CYS A 280 -12.17 -20.02 -4.75
C CYS A 280 -11.12 -19.46 -3.79
N ILE A 281 -10.84 -18.16 -3.90
CA ILE A 281 -10.03 -17.43 -2.93
C ILE A 281 -10.91 -16.47 -2.16
N VAL A 282 -10.97 -16.63 -0.84
CA VAL A 282 -11.60 -15.67 0.08
C VAL A 282 -10.51 -14.75 0.60
N ALA A 283 -10.59 -13.46 0.31
CA ALA A 283 -9.48 -12.56 0.57
C ALA A 283 -9.87 -11.18 1.05
N THR A 284 -8.96 -10.60 1.82
CA THR A 284 -8.93 -9.14 1.98
C THR A 284 -8.33 -8.48 0.74
N ILE A 285 -8.33 -7.14 0.70
CA ILE A 285 -7.70 -6.34 -0.38
C ILE A 285 -6.22 -6.69 -0.66
N ALA A 286 -5.57 -7.45 0.25
CA ALA A 286 -4.24 -7.99 0.05
C ALA A 286 -4.14 -8.94 -1.17
N PHE A 287 -5.22 -9.64 -1.54
CA PHE A 287 -5.27 -10.42 -2.79
C PHE A 287 -5.69 -9.52 -3.95
N GLY A 288 -4.76 -8.63 -4.29
CA GLY A 288 -5.04 -7.53 -5.17
C GLY A 288 -4.01 -7.41 -6.29
N MET A 289 -3.27 -6.33 -6.26
CA MET A 289 -2.38 -5.92 -7.35
C MET A 289 -1.37 -7.02 -7.73
N GLY A 290 -1.18 -7.26 -9.03
CA GLY A 290 -0.27 -8.29 -9.56
C GLY A 290 -0.92 -9.62 -9.95
N ILE A 291 -2.19 -9.85 -9.62
CA ILE A 291 -2.90 -11.05 -10.12
C ILE A 291 -3.25 -10.87 -11.60
N ASP A 292 -2.77 -11.79 -12.43
CA ASP A 292 -3.04 -11.85 -13.88
C ASP A 292 -3.56 -13.22 -14.32
N LYS A 293 -4.68 -13.64 -13.73
CA LYS A 293 -5.47 -14.78 -14.19
C LYS A 293 -6.51 -14.30 -15.19
N ALA A 294 -6.44 -14.78 -16.43
CA ALA A 294 -7.29 -14.26 -17.52
C ALA A 294 -8.77 -14.63 -17.36
N ASP A 295 -9.03 -15.77 -16.73
CA ASP A 295 -10.26 -16.54 -16.74
C ASP A 295 -11.03 -16.52 -15.41
N ILE A 296 -10.88 -15.47 -14.60
CA ILE A 296 -11.70 -15.28 -13.38
C ILE A 296 -13.16 -15.06 -13.79
N ARG A 297 -14.05 -15.95 -13.35
CA ARG A 297 -15.48 -15.97 -13.74
C ARG A 297 -16.36 -15.22 -12.77
N GLN A 298 -15.97 -15.16 -11.50
CA GLN A 298 -16.75 -14.48 -10.48
C GLN A 298 -15.86 -13.63 -9.56
N VAL A 299 -16.33 -12.42 -9.25
CA VAL A 299 -15.82 -11.60 -8.16
C VAL A 299 -16.99 -11.26 -7.27
N ILE A 300 -16.94 -11.68 -6.02
CA ILE A 300 -18.03 -11.53 -5.04
C ILE A 300 -17.52 -10.65 -3.91
N HIS A 301 -18.13 -9.51 -3.70
CA HIS A 301 -17.94 -8.66 -2.53
C HIS A 301 -18.87 -9.14 -1.43
N TYR A 302 -18.34 -9.97 -0.53
CA TYR A 302 -19.06 -10.44 0.66
C TYR A 302 -19.31 -9.28 1.63
N ASP A 303 -18.32 -8.38 1.75
CA ASP A 303 -18.46 -7.11 2.44
C ASP A 303 -18.42 -5.95 1.44
N LEU A 304 -18.95 -4.79 1.85
CA LEU A 304 -18.83 -3.58 1.04
C LEU A 304 -17.35 -3.23 0.80
N PRO A 305 -16.98 -2.85 -0.43
CA PRO A 305 -15.65 -2.30 -0.70
C PRO A 305 -15.45 -0.97 0.06
N LYS A 306 -14.22 -0.44 0.05
CA LYS A 306 -13.91 0.83 0.73
C LYS A 306 -14.27 2.07 -0.09
N SER A 307 -14.46 1.90 -1.39
CA SER A 307 -14.70 2.98 -2.34
C SER A 307 -15.13 2.41 -3.71
N ILE A 308 -15.63 3.26 -4.60
CA ILE A 308 -15.94 2.91 -5.99
C ILE A 308 -14.66 2.50 -6.74
N GLU A 309 -13.54 3.13 -6.42
CA GLU A 309 -12.23 2.82 -7.00
C GLU A 309 -11.72 1.43 -6.61
N ASN A 310 -11.84 1.07 -5.32
CA ASN A 310 -11.50 -0.28 -4.90
C ASN A 310 -12.41 -1.32 -5.58
N TYR A 311 -13.72 -1.07 -5.59
CA TYR A 311 -14.70 -1.91 -6.27
C TYR A 311 -14.30 -2.14 -7.74
N SER A 312 -14.04 -1.05 -8.47
CA SER A 312 -13.60 -1.04 -9.87
C SER A 312 -12.32 -1.86 -10.11
N GLN A 313 -11.29 -1.66 -9.29
CA GLN A 313 -10.03 -2.39 -9.41
C GLN A 313 -10.20 -3.90 -9.14
N GLU A 314 -11.06 -4.24 -8.18
CA GLU A 314 -11.36 -5.61 -7.76
C GLU A 314 -12.16 -6.38 -8.82
N ILE A 315 -13.25 -5.80 -9.34
CA ILE A 315 -14.04 -6.42 -10.42
C ILE A 315 -13.26 -6.47 -11.74
N GLY A 316 -12.33 -5.53 -11.97
CA GLY A 316 -11.46 -5.49 -13.15
C GLY A 316 -10.51 -6.69 -13.28
N ARG A 317 -10.51 -7.60 -12.30
CA ARG A 317 -9.81 -8.90 -12.33
C ARG A 317 -10.58 -9.97 -13.07
N ALA A 318 -11.90 -9.91 -13.04
CA ALA A 318 -12.76 -10.86 -13.73
C ALA A 318 -12.62 -10.72 -15.25
N GLY A 319 -12.76 -11.81 -16.01
CA GLY A 319 -13.02 -11.78 -17.45
C GLY A 319 -11.99 -11.03 -18.32
N ARG A 320 -10.69 -11.11 -18.02
CA ARG A 320 -9.66 -10.46 -18.86
C ARG A 320 -9.50 -11.13 -20.23
N ASP A 321 -9.93 -12.38 -20.35
CA ASP A 321 -10.12 -13.11 -21.61
C ASP A 321 -11.29 -12.59 -22.46
N GLY A 322 -12.05 -11.60 -21.97
CA GLY A 322 -13.21 -11.02 -22.64
C GLY A 322 -14.48 -11.87 -22.54
N GLN A 323 -14.44 -13.03 -21.88
CA GLN A 323 -15.62 -13.87 -21.68
C GLN A 323 -16.51 -13.31 -20.55
N PRO A 324 -17.82 -13.65 -20.55
CA PRO A 324 -18.74 -13.22 -19.50
C PRO A 324 -18.25 -13.61 -18.11
N SER A 325 -18.33 -12.65 -17.18
CA SER A 325 -18.03 -12.85 -15.78
C SER A 325 -18.99 -12.06 -14.90
N HIS A 326 -19.29 -12.58 -13.72
CA HIS A 326 -20.22 -11.97 -12.76
C HIS A 326 -19.47 -11.21 -11.65
N CYS A 327 -19.93 -10.00 -11.35
CA CYS A 327 -19.40 -9.16 -10.29
C CYS A 327 -20.53 -8.82 -9.34
N ILE A 328 -20.53 -9.44 -8.16
CA ILE A 328 -21.69 -9.47 -7.25
C ILE A 328 -21.33 -8.79 -5.94
N VAL A 329 -22.19 -7.90 -5.45
CA VAL A 329 -22.04 -7.26 -4.14
C VAL A 329 -23.17 -7.70 -3.21
N LEU A 330 -22.83 -8.29 -2.06
CA LEU A 330 -23.77 -8.65 -0.99
C LEU A 330 -23.99 -7.44 -0.08
N ALA A 331 -24.85 -6.53 -0.54
CA ALA A 331 -24.95 -5.19 0.00
C ALA A 331 -25.83 -5.12 1.26
N ASN A 332 -25.29 -4.49 2.31
CA ASN A 332 -26.01 -4.02 3.48
C ASN A 332 -25.23 -2.91 4.17
N GLN A 333 -25.87 -2.22 5.10
CA GLN A 333 -25.25 -1.13 5.85
C GLN A 333 -24.55 -1.61 7.14
N SER A 334 -24.76 -2.85 7.59
CA SER A 334 -24.26 -3.31 8.90
C SER A 334 -22.73 -3.32 8.99
N GLN A 335 -22.02 -3.38 7.87
CA GLN A 335 -20.57 -3.31 7.82
C GLN A 335 -20.01 -1.89 7.66
N LEU A 336 -20.87 -0.88 7.47
CA LEU A 336 -20.43 0.50 7.30
C LEU A 336 -19.64 1.01 8.51
N PRO A 337 -20.07 0.79 9.78
CA PRO A 337 -19.30 1.21 10.95
C PRO A 337 -17.88 0.63 10.97
N VAL A 338 -17.69 -0.61 10.52
CA VAL A 338 -16.37 -1.23 10.44
C VAL A 338 -15.46 -0.48 9.46
N LEU A 339 -15.98 -0.07 8.30
CA LEU A 339 -15.24 0.72 7.30
C LEU A 339 -14.89 2.11 7.84
N GLU A 340 -15.85 2.79 8.45
CA GLU A 340 -15.66 4.09 9.09
C GLU A 340 -14.60 4.03 10.21
N ASN A 341 -14.63 2.97 11.02
CA ASN A 341 -13.69 2.75 12.12
C ASN A 341 -12.23 2.67 11.66
N PHE A 342 -11.97 2.22 10.41
CA PHE A 342 -10.62 2.33 9.84
C PHE A 342 -10.22 3.80 9.62
N VAL A 343 -11.12 4.62 9.07
CA VAL A 343 -10.89 6.04 8.83
C VAL A 343 -10.61 6.76 10.16
N TYR A 344 -11.49 6.61 11.16
CA TYR A 344 -11.34 7.26 12.46
C TYR A 344 -10.11 6.80 13.25
N GLY A 345 -9.68 5.56 13.03
CA GLY A 345 -8.45 5.04 13.61
C GLY A 345 -7.19 5.61 12.97
N ASP A 346 -7.27 6.07 11.71
CA ASP A 346 -6.15 6.62 10.95
C ASP A 346 -6.07 8.17 11.03
N THR A 347 -7.02 8.83 11.71
CA THR A 347 -6.94 10.25 12.07
C THR A 347 -6.19 10.44 13.40
N PRO A 348 -4.99 11.05 13.42
CA PRO A 348 -4.27 11.38 14.64
C PRO A 348 -4.96 12.47 15.45
N ASP A 349 -4.87 12.39 16.77
CA ASP A 349 -5.34 13.45 17.67
C ASP A 349 -4.39 14.65 17.64
N LEU A 350 -4.93 15.86 17.83
CA LEU A 350 -4.13 17.09 17.83
C LEU A 350 -2.99 17.03 18.86
N ASN A 351 -3.28 16.58 20.08
CA ASN A 351 -2.29 16.43 21.15
C ASN A 351 -1.16 15.45 20.78
N ALA A 352 -1.47 14.39 20.04
CA ALA A 352 -0.48 13.43 19.56
C ALA A 352 0.49 14.09 18.56
N ILE A 353 -0.03 14.94 17.67
CA ILE A 353 0.79 15.73 16.73
C ILE A 353 1.64 16.76 17.47
N VAL A 354 1.09 17.43 18.48
CA VAL A 354 1.85 18.36 19.35
C VAL A 354 3.00 17.63 20.04
N GLN A 355 2.77 16.43 20.57
CA GLN A 355 3.82 15.61 21.17
C GLN A 355 4.91 15.23 20.17
N LEU A 356 4.54 14.82 18.95
CA LEU A 356 5.48 14.52 17.87
C LEU A 356 6.37 15.72 17.56
N LEU A 357 5.77 16.90 17.33
CA LEU A 357 6.50 18.15 17.07
C LEU A 357 7.39 18.56 18.25
N GLY A 358 6.93 18.31 19.49
CA GLY A 358 7.71 18.52 20.70
C GLY A 358 8.96 17.66 20.75
N GLN A 359 8.86 16.37 20.42
CA GLN A 359 10.01 15.46 20.34
C GLN A 359 11.01 15.89 19.26
N ILE A 360 10.53 16.27 18.07
CA ILE A 360 11.39 16.79 16.99
C ILE A 360 12.13 18.04 17.45
N ARG A 361 11.43 18.98 18.10
CA ARG A 361 12.04 20.24 18.56
C ARG A 361 13.07 20.04 19.67
N GLN A 362 12.89 19.03 20.52
CA GLN A 362 13.83 18.69 21.60
C GLN A 362 15.03 17.86 21.11
N SER A 363 15.00 17.39 19.87
CA SER A 363 16.08 16.61 19.28
C SER A 363 17.24 17.51 18.85
N GLY A 364 18.43 16.92 18.70
CA GLY A 364 19.60 17.59 18.16
C GLY A 364 19.48 17.88 16.64
N PRO A 365 20.59 18.16 15.94
CA PRO A 365 20.55 18.39 14.48
C PRO A 365 20.08 17.16 13.70
N GLU A 366 20.25 15.96 14.26
CA GLU A 366 19.72 14.70 13.75
C GLU A 366 18.72 14.14 14.77
N TRP A 367 17.60 13.64 14.26
CA TRP A 367 16.54 13.00 15.02
C TRP A 367 16.41 11.54 14.58
N GLU A 368 16.64 10.64 15.53
CA GLU A 368 16.66 9.20 15.32
C GLU A 368 15.47 8.52 16.00
N PHE A 369 14.77 7.65 15.29
CA PHE A 369 13.66 6.89 15.86
C PHE A 369 13.40 5.58 15.11
N THR A 370 12.83 4.59 15.79
CA THR A 370 12.15 3.47 15.13
C THR A 370 10.67 3.82 14.99
N LEU A 371 10.07 3.50 13.84
CA LEU A 371 8.69 3.89 13.55
C LEU A 371 7.70 3.33 14.58
N LEU A 372 7.92 2.10 15.04
CA LEU A 372 7.08 1.46 16.07
C LEU A 372 7.19 2.17 17.42
N ARG A 373 8.41 2.56 17.84
CA ARG A 373 8.60 3.28 19.10
C ARG A 373 7.96 4.66 19.05
N LEU A 374 8.22 5.42 17.99
CA LEU A 374 7.61 6.74 17.81
C LEU A 374 6.08 6.67 17.77
N SER A 375 5.53 5.64 17.12
CA SER A 375 4.10 5.35 17.10
C SER A 375 3.53 5.13 18.51
N ASN A 376 4.23 4.36 19.34
CA ASN A 376 3.84 4.10 20.73
C ASN A 376 3.99 5.34 21.62
N ASP A 377 5.05 6.12 21.44
CA ASP A 377 5.37 7.28 22.28
C ASP A 377 4.43 8.46 21.99
N THR A 378 3.94 8.60 20.76
CA THR A 378 3.02 9.68 20.33
C THR A 378 1.56 9.25 20.29
N ASN A 379 1.24 7.96 20.46
CA ASN A 379 -0.09 7.40 20.24
C ASN A 379 -0.64 7.60 18.80
N ILE A 380 0.24 7.68 17.81
CA ILE A 380 -0.14 7.77 16.39
C ILE A 380 0.12 6.42 15.72
N ARG A 381 -0.85 5.85 15.00
CA ARG A 381 -0.62 4.61 14.23
C ARG A 381 0.49 4.82 13.18
N GLN A 382 1.22 3.75 12.85
CA GLN A 382 2.39 3.84 11.96
C GLN A 382 2.10 4.44 10.58
N LEU A 383 0.95 4.14 9.97
CA LEU A 383 0.60 4.65 8.64
C LEU A 383 0.29 6.17 8.64
N PRO A 384 -0.58 6.69 9.53
CA PRO A 384 -0.73 8.13 9.73
C PRO A 384 0.57 8.83 10.13
N LEU A 385 1.41 8.18 10.94
CA LEU A 385 2.71 8.72 11.33
C LEU A 385 3.65 8.89 10.13
N LYS A 386 3.74 7.92 9.22
CA LYS A 386 4.48 8.06 7.96
C LYS A 386 3.97 9.24 7.13
N THR A 387 2.65 9.43 7.08
CA THR A 387 2.03 10.54 6.37
C THR A 387 2.43 11.89 6.99
N LEU A 388 2.41 12.02 8.32
CA LEU A 388 2.89 13.20 9.03
C LEU A 388 4.36 13.51 8.71
N LEU A 389 5.23 12.49 8.71
CA LEU A 389 6.65 12.67 8.40
C LEU A 389 6.87 13.24 7.00
N VAL A 390 6.07 12.81 6.01
CA VAL A 390 6.14 13.38 4.66
C VAL A 390 5.61 14.81 4.61
N TYR A 391 4.50 15.13 5.28
CA TYR A 391 4.03 16.53 5.34
C TYR A 391 5.05 17.46 6.02
N LEU A 392 5.75 16.98 7.05
CA LEU A 392 6.84 17.72 7.69
C LEU A 392 8.04 17.89 6.76
N GLU A 393 8.36 16.88 5.94
CA GLU A 393 9.41 16.96 4.93
C GLU A 393 9.06 17.98 3.84
N MET A 394 7.82 17.96 3.33
CA MET A 394 7.32 18.93 2.35
C MET A 394 7.25 20.36 2.91
N ALA A 395 6.99 20.51 4.21
CA ALA A 395 7.07 21.79 4.91
C ALA A 395 8.53 22.26 5.15
N GLY A 396 9.52 21.45 4.75
CA GLY A 396 10.94 21.72 4.94
C GLY A 396 11.42 21.63 6.38
N ILE A 397 10.63 21.05 7.29
CA ILE A 397 10.96 20.94 8.72
C ILE A 397 12.03 19.86 8.96
N ILE A 398 11.88 18.73 8.30
CA ILE A 398 12.82 17.59 8.37
C ILE A 398 13.24 17.13 6.98
N THR A 399 14.38 16.46 6.86
CA THR A 399 14.81 15.76 5.63
C THR A 399 15.36 14.38 6.00
N PRO A 400 14.99 13.31 5.29
CA PRO A 400 15.60 11.99 5.50
C PRO A 400 17.12 12.06 5.27
N ALA A 401 17.91 11.58 6.24
CA ALA A 401 19.35 11.52 6.13
C ALA A 401 19.80 10.09 5.74
N TYR A 402 19.60 9.13 6.64
CA TYR A 402 19.93 7.73 6.40
C TYR A 402 19.06 6.82 7.28
N SER A 403 19.01 5.54 6.94
CA SER A 403 18.32 4.52 7.72
C SER A 403 19.30 3.41 8.05
N TYR A 404 19.18 2.83 9.24
CA TYR A 404 20.03 1.72 9.69
C TYR A 404 19.21 0.76 10.55
N TYR A 405 19.59 -0.50 10.63
CA TYR A 405 18.93 -1.44 11.55
C TYR A 405 19.44 -1.23 12.98
N ALA A 406 18.54 -1.04 13.95
CA ALA A 406 18.89 -0.88 15.36
C ALA A 406 19.56 -2.15 15.90
N ASP A 407 18.97 -3.30 15.57
CA ASP A 407 19.36 -4.60 16.08
C ASP A 407 20.03 -5.42 14.99
N TYR A 408 21.25 -5.88 15.27
CA TYR A 408 21.91 -6.92 14.47
C TYR A 408 22.07 -8.15 15.34
N ARG A 409 21.52 -9.27 14.89
CA ARG A 409 21.65 -10.57 15.54
C ARG A 409 22.31 -11.54 14.60
N PHE A 410 23.23 -12.35 15.09
CA PHE A 410 23.86 -13.36 14.25
C PHE A 410 24.03 -14.68 14.98
N LYS A 411 24.00 -15.76 14.22
CA LYS A 411 24.30 -17.11 14.67
C LYS A 411 25.57 -17.57 13.98
N PHE A 412 26.49 -18.17 14.73
CA PHE A 412 27.70 -18.76 14.16
C PHE A 412 27.35 -20.02 13.35
N VAL A 413 27.82 -20.06 12.10
CA VAL A 413 27.79 -21.27 11.25
C VAL A 413 29.11 -22.02 11.38
N LEU A 414 30.22 -21.28 11.49
CA LEU A 414 31.55 -21.80 11.84
C LEU A 414 31.94 -21.44 13.27
N GLU A 415 32.79 -22.26 13.88
CA GLU A 415 33.39 -21.98 15.19
C GLU A 415 34.11 -20.63 15.20
N LYS A 416 33.93 -19.86 16.29
CA LYS A 416 34.52 -18.51 16.45
C LYS A 416 36.04 -18.52 16.19
N ARG A 417 36.73 -19.58 16.64
CA ARG A 417 38.19 -19.73 16.47
C ARG A 417 38.59 -19.84 14.99
N ASP A 418 37.82 -20.58 14.20
CA ASP A 418 38.10 -20.80 12.78
C ASP A 418 37.88 -19.54 11.95
N ILE A 419 36.85 -18.75 12.32
CA ILE A 419 36.60 -17.44 11.72
C ILE A 419 37.79 -16.50 11.99
N LEU A 420 38.23 -16.40 13.24
CA LEU A 420 39.31 -15.49 13.65
C LEU A 420 40.67 -15.86 13.04
N ALA A 421 40.94 -17.15 12.84
CA ALA A 421 42.18 -17.64 12.24
C ALA A 421 42.39 -17.14 10.80
N ARG A 422 41.30 -16.85 10.08
CA ARG A 422 41.31 -16.41 8.66
C ARG A 422 41.72 -14.95 8.45
N PHE A 423 41.88 -14.18 9.53
CA PHE A 423 42.20 -12.75 9.45
C PHE A 423 43.61 -12.42 9.96
N ASN A 424 44.18 -11.35 9.40
CA ASN A 424 45.43 -10.76 9.89
C ASN A 424 45.28 -10.23 11.33
N PRO A 425 46.38 -10.00 12.07
CA PRO A 425 46.32 -9.67 13.50
C PRO A 425 45.44 -8.44 13.83
N LYS A 426 45.49 -7.39 13.01
CA LYS A 426 44.69 -6.17 13.21
C LYS A 426 43.18 -6.41 13.03
N ARG A 427 42.78 -7.16 12.00
CA ARG A 427 41.35 -7.49 11.75
C ARG A 427 40.83 -8.52 12.73
N ARG A 428 41.67 -9.48 13.12
CA ARG A 428 41.35 -10.48 14.15
C ARG A 428 41.00 -9.80 15.48
N GLN A 429 41.84 -8.88 15.94
CA GLN A 429 41.61 -8.14 17.17
C GLN A 429 40.27 -7.37 17.14
N PHE A 430 39.94 -6.73 16.02
CA PHE A 430 38.65 -6.05 15.86
C PHE A 430 37.47 -7.03 15.93
N LEU A 431 37.55 -8.18 15.28
CA LEU A 431 36.48 -9.18 15.31
C LEU A 431 36.33 -9.83 16.69
N GLU A 432 37.44 -10.04 17.42
CA GLU A 432 37.40 -10.51 18.81
C GLU A 432 36.63 -9.53 19.71
N GLN A 433 36.88 -8.23 19.55
CA GLN A 433 36.17 -7.16 20.24
C GLN A 433 34.69 -7.11 19.84
N LEU A 434 34.41 -7.16 18.55
CA LEU A 434 33.04 -7.19 18.02
C LEU A 434 32.25 -8.36 18.59
N PHE A 435 32.83 -9.57 18.59
CA PHE A 435 32.20 -10.76 19.17
C PHE A 435 32.11 -10.73 20.69
N ALA A 436 32.94 -9.95 21.39
CA ALA A 436 32.84 -9.77 22.83
C ALA A 436 31.68 -8.85 23.22
N CYS A 437 31.38 -7.84 22.39
CA CYS A 437 30.23 -6.96 22.52
C CYS A 437 28.93 -7.56 21.97
N ALA A 438 28.87 -8.88 21.78
CA ALA A 438 27.72 -9.58 21.21
C ALA A 438 27.27 -10.74 22.11
N PRO A 439 26.56 -10.47 23.23
CA PRO A 439 26.13 -11.50 24.16
C PRO A 439 25.34 -12.61 23.47
N LEU A 440 25.74 -13.87 23.74
CA LEU A 440 25.09 -15.06 23.21
C LEU A 440 23.85 -15.40 24.05
N ALA A 441 22.69 -15.45 23.41
CA ALA A 441 21.45 -15.94 24.01
C ALA A 441 20.89 -17.09 23.16
N ARG A 442 20.89 -18.31 23.73
CA ARG A 442 20.60 -19.56 23.00
C ARG A 442 21.59 -19.75 21.83
N SER A 443 21.10 -19.72 20.59
CA SER A 443 21.90 -19.87 19.37
C SER A 443 22.25 -18.54 18.68
N TRP A 444 21.78 -17.41 19.19
CA TRP A 444 21.94 -16.10 18.54
C TRP A 444 22.71 -15.14 19.45
N CYS A 445 23.71 -14.48 18.89
CA CYS A 445 24.35 -13.30 19.44
C CYS A 445 23.56 -12.05 19.04
N THR A 446 23.40 -11.09 19.95
CA THR A 446 22.84 -9.76 19.63
C THR A 446 23.93 -8.72 19.81
N MET A 447 24.14 -7.86 18.82
CA MET A 447 25.13 -6.80 18.89
C MET A 447 24.73 -5.70 19.87
N ASP A 448 25.64 -5.38 20.79
CA ASP A 448 25.58 -4.20 21.64
C ASP A 448 26.55 -3.14 21.07
N PHE A 449 26.01 -2.23 20.26
CA PHE A 449 26.80 -1.15 19.65
C PHE A 449 27.24 -0.10 20.66
N ASP A 450 26.50 0.08 21.75
CA ASP A 450 26.86 1.05 22.80
C ASP A 450 28.08 0.53 23.57
N ALA A 451 28.09 -0.75 23.94
CA ALA A 451 29.25 -1.40 24.54
C ALA A 451 30.47 -1.38 23.61
N LEU A 452 30.26 -1.60 22.30
CA LEU A 452 31.32 -1.55 21.29
C LEU A 452 31.91 -0.13 21.13
N TRP A 453 31.06 0.90 21.15
CA TRP A 453 31.48 2.29 21.08
C TRP A 453 32.25 2.70 22.34
N GLN A 454 31.71 2.41 23.53
CA GLN A 454 32.32 2.77 24.81
C GLN A 454 33.66 2.06 25.05
N SER A 455 33.76 0.77 24.69
CA SER A 455 34.94 -0.05 25.01
C SER A 455 36.06 0.10 23.97
N TYR A 456 35.72 0.40 22.71
CA TYR A 456 36.67 0.29 21.60
C TYR A 456 36.62 1.45 20.60
N GLN A 457 35.81 2.50 20.83
CA GLN A 457 35.54 3.58 19.85
C GLN A 457 35.20 3.03 18.46
N GLY A 458 34.52 1.89 18.42
CA GLY A 458 34.24 1.18 17.18
C GLY A 458 33.12 1.84 16.40
N GLU A 459 33.38 2.33 15.18
CA GLU A 459 32.34 2.88 14.31
C GLU A 459 31.28 1.82 13.96
N ARG A 460 30.01 2.15 14.22
CA ARG A 460 28.84 1.31 13.90
C ARG A 460 28.89 0.78 12.46
N GLN A 461 29.21 1.65 11.49
CA GLN A 461 29.31 1.27 10.08
C GLN A 461 30.37 0.18 9.84
N ARG A 462 31.50 0.25 10.54
CA ARG A 462 32.59 -0.73 10.41
C ARG A 462 32.21 -2.08 11.00
N ALA A 463 31.48 -2.08 12.13
CA ALA A 463 30.99 -3.30 12.75
C ALA A 463 29.92 -4.00 11.90
N VAL A 464 28.97 -3.22 11.35
CA VAL A 464 27.97 -3.73 10.41
C VAL A 464 28.63 -4.31 9.16
N ALA A 465 29.55 -3.56 8.53
CA ALA A 465 30.28 -4.05 7.35
C ALA A 465 31.06 -5.34 7.62
N ALA A 466 31.60 -5.52 8.84
CA ALA A 466 32.27 -6.75 9.23
C ALA A 466 31.30 -7.92 9.40
N LEU A 467 30.14 -7.72 10.01
CA LEU A 467 29.09 -8.74 10.13
C LEU A 467 28.55 -9.14 8.75
N ASP A 468 28.26 -8.16 7.89
CA ASP A 468 27.83 -8.41 6.51
C ASP A 468 28.88 -9.23 5.75
N TYR A 469 30.16 -8.89 5.89
CA TYR A 469 31.25 -9.68 5.28
C TYR A 469 31.28 -11.12 5.79
N LEU A 470 31.15 -11.35 7.11
CA LEU A 470 31.12 -12.70 7.67
C LEU A 470 29.92 -13.51 7.16
N GLN A 471 28.77 -12.87 6.99
CA GLN A 471 27.58 -13.50 6.41
C GLN A 471 27.79 -13.84 4.93
N GLN A 472 28.37 -12.92 4.15
CA GLN A 472 28.68 -13.15 2.73
C GLN A 472 29.59 -14.37 2.52
N GLN A 473 30.51 -14.59 3.45
CA GLN A 473 31.38 -15.77 3.41
C GLN A 473 30.69 -17.06 3.91
N GLY A 474 29.45 -16.98 4.38
CA GLY A 474 28.68 -18.09 4.94
C GLY A 474 29.14 -18.52 6.33
N TRP A 475 29.85 -17.66 7.07
CA TRP A 475 30.43 -18.02 8.37
C TRP A 475 29.49 -17.71 9.54
N ILE A 476 28.56 -16.80 9.31
CA ILE A 476 27.46 -16.48 10.23
C ILE A 476 26.15 -16.37 9.46
N GLU A 477 25.04 -16.62 10.14
CA GLU A 477 23.68 -16.29 9.70
C GLU A 477 23.29 -14.98 10.41
N LEU A 478 23.01 -13.91 9.66
CA LEU A 478 22.74 -12.57 10.21
C LEU A 478 21.26 -12.23 10.00
N GLU A 479 20.62 -11.75 11.06
CA GLU A 479 19.30 -11.13 11.07
C GLU A 479 19.44 -9.67 11.50
N SER A 480 18.96 -8.75 10.68
CA SER A 480 18.79 -7.35 11.06
C SER A 480 17.32 -7.06 11.39
N LYS A 481 17.07 -6.39 12.52
CA LYS A 481 15.73 -6.07 13.00
C LYS A 481 15.63 -4.58 13.36
N GLN A 482 14.39 -4.08 13.32
CA GLN A 482 14.01 -2.73 13.71
C GLN A 482 14.76 -1.64 12.92
N MET A 483 14.25 -1.29 11.75
CA MET A 483 14.80 -0.17 10.97
C MET A 483 14.61 1.14 11.75
N THR A 484 15.73 1.78 12.10
CA THR A 484 15.83 3.15 12.61
C THR A 484 15.96 4.10 11.43
N GLU A 485 15.17 5.16 11.48
CA GLU A 485 15.23 6.27 10.55
C GLU A 485 15.95 7.44 11.22
N VAL A 486 16.84 8.08 10.47
CA VAL A 486 17.50 9.32 10.88
C VAL A 486 17.06 10.44 9.95
N TYR A 487 16.50 11.49 10.54
CA TYR A 487 16.14 12.72 9.84
C TYR A 487 17.03 13.86 10.30
N ARG A 488 17.47 14.70 9.38
CA ARG A 488 18.04 16.01 9.71
C ARG A 488 16.91 16.98 9.97
N ILE A 489 17.04 17.79 11.01
CA ILE A 489 16.12 18.89 11.28
C ILE A 489 16.67 20.14 10.59
N ASN A 490 15.94 20.68 9.61
CA ASN A 490 16.47 21.74 8.74
C ASN A 490 16.30 23.14 9.35
N ARG A 491 15.26 23.31 10.16
CA ARG A 491 14.92 24.59 10.79
C ARG A 491 14.42 24.32 12.21
N HIS A 492 14.20 25.33 13.03
CA HIS A 492 13.60 25.18 14.38
C HIS A 492 12.62 26.31 14.72
N ASP A 493 12.38 27.20 13.77
CA ASP A 493 11.66 28.46 13.84
C ASP A 493 10.21 28.30 13.33
N TRP A 494 9.50 27.28 13.80
CA TRP A 494 8.06 27.13 13.59
C TRP A 494 7.33 27.18 14.93
N GLU A 495 6.09 27.69 14.90
CA GLU A 495 5.20 27.69 16.04
C GLU A 495 4.51 26.32 16.13
N PRO A 496 4.81 25.48 17.15
CA PRO A 496 4.34 24.10 17.18
C PRO A 496 2.82 23.94 17.21
N ALA A 497 2.08 24.85 17.86
CA ALA A 497 0.64 24.73 17.96
C ALA A 497 -0.05 25.02 16.62
N ALA A 498 0.39 26.04 15.88
CA ALA A 498 -0.09 26.36 14.56
C ALA A 498 0.25 25.24 13.57
N GLN A 499 1.49 24.74 13.59
CA GLN A 499 1.90 23.62 12.74
C GLN A 499 1.10 22.35 13.05
N ALA A 500 0.87 22.03 14.34
CA ALA A 500 0.04 20.90 14.73
C ALA A 500 -1.40 21.07 14.26
N SER A 501 -1.96 22.26 14.38
CA SER A 501 -3.33 22.58 13.95
C SER A 501 -3.49 22.45 12.44
N ALA A 502 -2.53 22.94 11.65
CA ALA A 502 -2.51 22.80 10.21
C ALA A 502 -2.44 21.33 9.77
N LEU A 503 -1.51 20.56 10.36
CA LEU A 503 -1.40 19.12 10.09
C LEU A 503 -2.68 18.36 10.50
N HIS A 504 -3.25 18.67 11.67
CA HIS A 504 -4.49 18.06 12.12
C HIS A 504 -5.66 18.38 11.17
N ALA A 505 -5.76 19.61 10.68
CA ALA A 505 -6.77 20.01 9.71
C ALA A 505 -6.68 19.20 8.41
N LEU A 506 -5.46 18.93 7.89
CA LEU A 506 -5.28 18.05 6.73
C LEU A 506 -5.83 16.65 6.97
N PHE A 507 -5.58 16.06 8.15
CA PHE A 507 -6.13 14.75 8.50
C PHE A 507 -7.64 14.77 8.69
N ARG A 508 -8.21 15.84 9.24
CA ARG A 508 -9.67 16.01 9.37
C ARG A 508 -10.34 16.14 7.99
N GLN A 509 -9.74 16.89 7.06
CA GLN A 509 -10.22 16.99 5.69
C GLN A 509 -10.16 15.63 4.99
N LYS A 510 -9.05 14.89 5.17
CA LYS A 510 -8.93 13.53 4.65
C LYS A 510 -9.97 12.58 5.23
N GLU A 511 -10.20 12.62 6.55
CA GLU A 511 -11.26 11.84 7.21
C GLU A 511 -12.62 12.10 6.55
N GLN A 512 -12.99 13.37 6.37
CA GLN A 512 -14.25 13.73 5.71
C GLN A 512 -14.31 13.24 4.26
N SER A 513 -13.20 13.34 3.51
CA SER A 513 -13.14 12.86 2.13
C SER A 513 -13.32 11.34 2.04
N GLU A 514 -12.71 10.55 2.94
CA GLU A 514 -12.86 9.09 2.95
C GLU A 514 -14.28 8.68 3.34
N LEU A 515 -14.88 9.32 4.34
CA LEU A 515 -16.29 9.09 4.71
C LEU A 515 -17.23 9.45 3.55
N GLY A 516 -16.96 10.55 2.84
CA GLY A 516 -17.69 10.93 1.63
C GLY A 516 -17.60 9.89 0.52
N ARG A 517 -16.45 9.21 0.35
CA ARG A 517 -16.30 8.11 -0.62
C ARG A 517 -17.13 6.88 -0.23
N LEU A 518 -17.24 6.56 1.07
CA LEU A 518 -18.12 5.49 1.54
C LEU A 518 -19.58 5.79 1.19
N GLN A 519 -20.03 7.02 1.43
CA GLN A 519 -21.38 7.43 1.06
C GLN A 519 -21.60 7.39 -0.46
N ALA A 520 -20.67 7.93 -1.25
CA ALA A 520 -20.76 7.89 -2.72
C ALA A 520 -20.84 6.45 -3.26
N MET A 521 -20.14 5.51 -2.64
CA MET A 521 -20.21 4.09 -2.97
C MET A 521 -21.58 3.48 -2.63
N LEU A 522 -22.16 3.81 -1.47
CA LEU A 522 -23.53 3.38 -1.14
C LEU A 522 -24.53 3.93 -2.16
N ASP A 523 -24.45 5.22 -2.47
CA ASP A 523 -25.30 5.89 -3.45
C ASP A 523 -25.14 5.30 -4.87
N PHE A 524 -23.95 4.79 -5.19
CA PHE A 524 -23.69 4.06 -6.42
C PHE A 524 -24.43 2.72 -6.44
N PHE A 525 -24.34 1.92 -5.38
CA PHE A 525 -24.98 0.60 -5.32
C PHE A 525 -26.50 0.66 -5.24
N THR A 526 -27.08 1.74 -4.71
CA THR A 526 -28.53 1.94 -4.60
C THR A 526 -29.12 2.77 -5.74
N SER A 527 -28.32 3.11 -6.76
CA SER A 527 -28.77 3.87 -7.92
C SER A 527 -29.88 3.16 -8.69
N ASP A 528 -30.83 3.94 -9.21
CA ASP A 528 -31.78 3.55 -10.25
C ASP A 528 -31.24 3.75 -11.68
N GLU A 529 -30.01 4.25 -11.84
CA GLU A 529 -29.30 4.35 -13.10
C GLU A 529 -28.47 3.09 -13.39
N CYS A 530 -28.17 2.85 -14.67
CA CYS A 530 -27.33 1.73 -15.08
C CYS A 530 -25.95 1.76 -14.39
N LEU A 531 -25.66 0.75 -13.56
CA LEU A 531 -24.41 0.66 -12.79
C LEU A 531 -23.15 0.75 -13.66
N SER A 532 -23.10 0.04 -14.79
CA SER A 532 -21.94 0.08 -15.69
C SER A 532 -21.73 1.45 -16.34
N HIS A 533 -22.82 2.18 -16.61
CA HIS A 533 -22.77 3.53 -17.17
C HIS A 533 -22.25 4.53 -16.13
N ARG A 534 -22.85 4.50 -14.94
CA ARG A 534 -22.47 5.36 -13.82
C ARG A 534 -21.01 5.12 -13.39
N LEU A 535 -20.57 3.86 -13.37
CA LEU A 535 -19.18 3.50 -13.07
C LEU A 535 -18.20 4.03 -14.14
N ALA A 536 -18.55 3.93 -15.42
CA ALA A 536 -17.72 4.48 -16.50
C ALA A 536 -17.61 6.01 -16.41
N ARG A 537 -18.74 6.72 -16.23
CA ARG A 537 -18.76 8.17 -16.05
C ARG A 537 -17.97 8.63 -14.83
N TYR A 538 -18.01 7.86 -13.74
CA TYR A 538 -17.21 8.13 -12.54
C TYR A 538 -15.70 8.18 -12.84
N PHE A 539 -15.22 7.39 -13.82
CA PHE A 539 -13.83 7.39 -14.32
C PHE A 539 -13.65 8.18 -15.62
N ALA A 540 -14.49 9.18 -15.87
CA ALA A 540 -14.43 10.05 -17.04
C ALA A 540 -14.56 9.34 -18.40
N ASP A 541 -15.22 8.17 -18.44
CA ASP A 541 -15.60 7.49 -19.67
C ASP A 541 -17.05 7.82 -20.04
N GLU A 542 -17.21 8.82 -20.91
CA GLU A 542 -18.51 9.28 -21.42
C GLU A 542 -19.03 8.42 -22.59
N ALA A 543 -18.24 7.47 -23.10
CA ALA A 543 -18.61 6.66 -24.26
C ALA A 543 -19.44 5.40 -23.89
N ALA A 544 -19.60 5.12 -22.60
CA ALA A 544 -20.33 3.96 -22.12
C ALA A 544 -21.85 4.06 -22.41
N PRO A 545 -22.51 2.95 -22.80
CA PRO A 545 -23.94 2.97 -23.08
C PRO A 545 -24.75 3.36 -21.84
N THR A 546 -25.78 4.19 -22.00
CA THR A 546 -26.67 4.63 -20.91
C THR A 546 -27.44 3.47 -20.28
N HIS A 547 -27.70 2.41 -21.06
CA HIS A 547 -28.24 1.14 -20.59
C HIS A 547 -27.37 -0.01 -21.12
N CYS A 548 -26.70 -0.72 -20.22
CA CYS A 548 -25.84 -1.83 -20.62
C CYS A 548 -26.60 -3.14 -20.91
N GLY A 549 -27.84 -3.27 -20.41
CA GLY A 549 -28.67 -4.46 -20.58
C GLY A 549 -28.30 -5.66 -19.68
N HIS A 550 -27.22 -5.58 -18.92
CA HIS A 550 -26.66 -6.72 -18.18
C HIS A 550 -26.34 -6.45 -16.70
N CYS A 551 -26.50 -5.23 -16.20
CA CYS A 551 -26.41 -4.96 -14.77
C CYS A 551 -27.77 -5.17 -14.07
N SER A 552 -27.77 -5.36 -12.74
CA SER A 552 -29.00 -5.56 -11.97
C SER A 552 -30.04 -4.47 -12.22
N VAL A 553 -29.63 -3.20 -12.28
CA VAL A 553 -30.54 -2.08 -12.56
C VAL A 553 -31.18 -2.19 -13.95
N CYS A 554 -30.39 -2.50 -14.99
CA CYS A 554 -30.95 -2.71 -16.35
C CYS A 554 -31.87 -3.93 -16.44
N ARG A 555 -31.76 -4.88 -15.50
CA ARG A 555 -32.69 -6.00 -15.33
C ARG A 555 -33.92 -5.67 -14.47
N GLY A 556 -34.08 -4.42 -14.04
CA GLY A 556 -35.18 -3.99 -13.15
C GLY A 556 -34.98 -4.38 -11.68
N GLN A 557 -33.77 -4.76 -11.29
CA GLN A 557 -33.40 -5.16 -9.92
C GLN A 557 -32.61 -4.04 -9.24
N VAL A 558 -33.28 -2.91 -8.97
CA VAL A 558 -32.71 -1.80 -8.20
C VAL A 558 -32.57 -2.22 -6.74
N ALA A 559 -31.39 -2.03 -6.17
CA ALA A 559 -31.08 -2.49 -4.82
C ALA A 559 -31.68 -1.56 -3.75
N VAL A 560 -32.47 -2.13 -2.84
CA VAL A 560 -32.93 -1.47 -1.61
C VAL A 560 -32.23 -2.14 -0.44
N LEU A 561 -31.29 -1.45 0.20
CA LEU A 561 -30.50 -2.03 1.28
C LEU A 561 -31.38 -2.27 2.52
N PRO A 562 -31.19 -3.40 3.22
CA PRO A 562 -31.88 -3.61 4.49
C PRO A 562 -31.46 -2.53 5.49
N PRO A 563 -32.40 -2.03 6.33
CA PRO A 563 -32.08 -1.04 7.35
C PRO A 563 -31.08 -1.62 8.35
N LEU A 564 -30.25 -0.75 8.92
CA LEU A 564 -29.44 -1.11 10.08
C LEU A 564 -30.38 -1.60 11.20
N PRO A 565 -30.09 -2.74 11.85
CA PRO A 565 -30.83 -3.13 13.03
C PRO A 565 -30.68 -2.02 14.08
N LEU A 566 -31.80 -1.56 14.65
CA LEU A 566 -31.80 -0.58 15.73
C LEU A 566 -31.10 -1.19 16.94
N GLN A 567 -29.85 -0.80 17.17
CA GLN A 567 -29.12 -1.17 18.37
C GLN A 567 -29.37 -0.10 19.44
N THR A 568 -29.77 -0.50 20.64
CA THR A 568 -30.02 0.43 21.74
C THR A 568 -28.70 0.94 22.31
N MET A 569 -28.49 2.26 22.25
CA MET A 569 -27.36 2.89 22.93
C MET A 569 -27.51 2.78 24.45
N PRO A 570 -26.43 2.48 25.19
CA PRO A 570 -26.44 2.50 26.65
C PRO A 570 -26.75 3.90 27.18
N ASN A 571 -27.35 3.97 28.36
CA ASN A 571 -27.51 5.25 29.08
C ASN A 571 -26.14 5.78 29.57
N HIS A 572 -26.12 7.01 30.10
CA HIS A 572 -24.88 7.65 30.57
C HIS A 572 -24.14 6.81 31.62
N ALA A 573 -24.85 6.13 32.51
CA ALA A 573 -24.25 5.25 33.52
C ALA A 573 -23.57 4.02 32.88
N GLY A 574 -24.17 3.43 31.85
CA GLY A 574 -23.59 2.33 31.09
C GLY A 574 -22.32 2.75 30.33
N ILE A 575 -22.35 3.92 29.67
CA ILE A 575 -21.17 4.48 28.99
C ILE A 575 -20.03 4.70 29.99
N ARG A 576 -20.33 5.33 31.13
CA ARG A 576 -19.33 5.57 32.20
C ARG A 576 -18.78 4.27 32.77
N ALA A 577 -19.63 3.28 33.04
CA ALA A 577 -19.19 1.96 33.53
C ALA A 577 -18.18 1.28 32.59
N TRP A 578 -18.32 1.47 31.27
CA TRP A 578 -17.37 0.96 30.29
C TRP A 578 -16.12 1.81 30.14
N CYS A 579 -16.23 3.14 30.25
CA CYS A 579 -15.16 4.09 29.96
C CYS A 579 -14.28 4.46 31.18
N ASP A 580 -14.83 4.51 32.39
CA ASP A 580 -14.09 4.89 33.62
C ASP A 580 -12.86 4.01 33.89
N PRO A 581 -12.89 2.67 33.68
CA PRO A 581 -11.68 1.86 33.79
C PRO A 581 -10.58 2.23 32.78
N LEU A 582 -10.95 2.71 31.59
CA LEU A 582 -10.00 3.20 30.60
C LEU A 582 -9.43 4.54 31.06
N ILE A 583 -10.27 5.48 31.51
CA ILE A 583 -9.86 6.80 31.99
C ILE A 583 -8.85 6.63 33.14
N ALA A 584 -9.12 5.73 34.09
CA ALA A 584 -8.21 5.45 35.20
C ALA A 584 -6.83 4.96 34.74
N LYS A 585 -6.75 4.20 33.64
CA LYS A 585 -5.48 3.71 33.08
C LYS A 585 -4.78 4.70 32.15
N ALA A 586 -5.55 5.46 31.38
CA ALA A 586 -5.04 6.38 30.36
C ALA A 586 -4.75 7.78 30.90
N GLY A 587 -5.38 8.17 32.01
CA GLY A 587 -5.26 9.50 32.61
C GLY A 587 -5.90 10.62 31.77
N SER A 588 -6.80 10.28 30.85
CA SER A 588 -7.46 11.21 29.93
C SER A 588 -8.94 10.89 29.79
N GLN A 589 -9.76 11.94 29.69
CA GLN A 589 -11.21 11.88 29.40
C GLN A 589 -11.54 12.31 27.97
N ASP A 590 -10.55 12.27 27.07
CA ASP A 590 -10.75 12.64 25.66
C ASP A 590 -11.87 11.79 25.01
N ALA A 591 -12.90 12.47 24.50
CA ALA A 591 -14.10 11.82 23.97
C ALA A 591 -13.79 10.92 22.76
N ARG A 592 -12.89 11.33 21.87
CA ARG A 592 -12.49 10.51 20.71
C ARG A 592 -11.73 9.26 21.14
N MET A 593 -10.85 9.35 22.14
CA MET A 593 -10.17 8.18 22.71
C MET A 593 -11.17 7.16 23.27
N LEU A 594 -12.14 7.63 24.06
CA LEU A 594 -13.19 6.79 24.63
C LEU A 594 -14.08 6.17 23.53
N THR A 595 -14.45 6.96 22.53
CA THR A 595 -15.25 6.49 21.38
C THR A 595 -14.50 5.42 20.60
N ARG A 596 -13.21 5.62 20.28
CA ARG A 596 -12.36 4.60 19.64
C ARG A 596 -12.32 3.31 20.45
N PHE A 597 -12.21 3.41 21.78
CA PHE A 597 -12.24 2.24 22.65
C PHE A 597 -13.56 1.47 22.58
N LEU A 598 -14.71 2.16 22.69
CA LEU A 598 -16.03 1.53 22.60
C LEU A 598 -16.28 0.92 21.21
N CYS A 599 -15.77 1.55 20.14
CA CYS A 599 -15.88 1.06 18.77
C CYS A 599 -14.85 -0.04 18.41
N GLY A 600 -13.99 -0.45 19.36
CA GLY A 600 -12.99 -1.51 19.13
C GLY A 600 -11.78 -1.07 18.29
N ILE A 601 -11.58 0.23 18.14
CA ILE A 601 -10.47 0.82 17.40
C ILE A 601 -9.23 0.85 18.29
N ALA A 602 -8.31 -0.08 18.04
CA ALA A 602 -7.04 -0.12 18.76
C ALA A 602 -6.09 1.03 18.34
N THR A 603 -5.46 1.65 19.32
CA THR A 603 -4.42 2.68 19.20
C THR A 603 -3.14 2.19 19.90
N PRO A 604 -1.98 2.81 19.66
CA PRO A 604 -0.77 2.45 20.39
C PRO A 604 -0.91 2.58 21.91
N LEU A 605 -1.56 3.66 22.40
CA LEU A 605 -1.85 3.86 23.83
C LEU A 605 -2.73 2.75 24.40
N THR A 606 -3.87 2.47 23.75
CA THR A 606 -4.83 1.45 24.23
C THR A 606 -4.22 0.05 24.20
N SER A 607 -3.32 -0.22 23.26
CA SER A 607 -2.55 -1.47 23.22
C SER A 607 -1.56 -1.56 24.39
N LYS A 608 -0.83 -0.48 24.68
CA LYS A 608 0.13 -0.38 25.80
C LYS A 608 -0.51 -0.64 27.16
N ILE A 609 -1.71 -0.12 27.40
CA ILE A 609 -2.44 -0.28 28.67
C ILE A 609 -3.35 -1.54 28.72
N LYS A 610 -3.24 -2.40 27.70
CA LYS A 610 -4.04 -3.62 27.52
C LYS A 610 -5.55 -3.34 27.58
N ALA A 611 -6.01 -2.26 26.94
CA ALA A 611 -7.42 -1.86 26.95
C ALA A 611 -8.35 -2.92 26.36
N ARG A 612 -7.88 -3.77 25.44
CA ARG A 612 -8.67 -4.88 24.86
C ARG A 612 -9.21 -5.87 25.90
N SER A 613 -8.61 -5.95 27.08
CA SER A 613 -9.10 -6.82 28.16
C SER A 613 -10.14 -6.14 29.05
N LEU A 614 -10.46 -4.87 28.82
CA LEU A 614 -11.49 -4.14 29.55
C LEU A 614 -12.85 -4.43 28.92
N ALA A 615 -13.89 -4.53 29.75
CA ALA A 615 -15.24 -4.92 29.33
C ALA A 615 -15.83 -4.01 28.24
N GLY A 616 -15.50 -2.71 28.25
CA GLY A 616 -16.02 -1.74 27.29
C GLY A 616 -15.41 -1.81 25.88
N PHE A 617 -14.30 -2.53 25.67
CA PHE A 617 -13.62 -2.51 24.38
C PHE A 617 -14.48 -3.18 23.30
N GLY A 618 -14.82 -2.45 22.24
CA GLY A 618 -15.57 -2.98 21.10
C GLY A 618 -17.05 -3.24 21.35
N GLN A 619 -17.62 -2.85 22.50
CA GLN A 619 -19.04 -3.04 22.81
C GLN A 619 -19.98 -2.33 21.82
N LEU A 620 -19.51 -1.25 21.22
CA LEU A 620 -20.26 -0.44 20.26
C LEU A 620 -19.64 -0.48 18.85
N ALA A 621 -18.89 -1.53 18.50
CA ALA A 621 -18.21 -1.65 17.20
C ALA A 621 -19.17 -1.67 15.99
N GLN A 622 -20.45 -1.98 16.22
CA GLN A 622 -21.51 -2.03 15.21
C GLN A 622 -22.35 -0.74 15.15
N HIS A 623 -22.04 0.26 15.98
CA HIS A 623 -22.70 1.56 15.94
C HIS A 623 -21.89 2.56 15.11
N PRO A 624 -22.55 3.51 14.42
CA PRO A 624 -21.86 4.62 13.77
C PRO A 624 -21.01 5.40 14.78
N PHE A 625 -19.76 5.68 14.42
CA PHE A 625 -18.81 6.32 15.34
C PHE A 625 -19.30 7.69 15.82
N ALA A 626 -19.98 8.44 14.96
CA ALA A 626 -20.53 9.76 15.29
C ALA A 626 -21.57 9.70 16.42
N ASP A 627 -22.45 8.69 16.39
CA ASP A 627 -23.48 8.49 17.41
C ASP A 627 -22.84 8.11 18.76
N VAL A 628 -21.82 7.25 18.72
CA VAL A 628 -21.06 6.87 19.92
C VAL A 628 -20.30 8.07 20.48
N LEU A 629 -19.71 8.90 19.63
CA LEU A 629 -19.01 10.12 20.05
C LEU A 629 -19.95 11.07 20.76
N GLN A 630 -21.11 11.35 20.16
CA GLN A 630 -22.13 12.21 20.77
C GLN A 630 -22.58 11.67 22.13
N ALA A 631 -22.81 10.36 22.25
CA ALA A 631 -23.23 9.74 23.50
C ALA A 631 -22.13 9.79 24.58
N VAL A 632 -20.86 9.64 24.20
CA VAL A 632 -19.71 9.82 25.10
C VAL A 632 -19.60 11.27 25.57
N GLU A 633 -19.71 12.24 24.66
CA GLU A 633 -19.67 13.65 25.00
C GLU A 633 -20.79 13.99 25.99
N GLN A 634 -22.03 13.55 25.74
CA GLN A 634 -23.16 13.74 26.65
C GLN A 634 -22.97 13.04 28.00
N ALA A 635 -22.28 11.90 28.03
CA ALA A 635 -22.03 11.18 29.26
C ALA A 635 -20.97 11.88 30.14
N TYR A 636 -20.03 12.65 29.57
CA TYR A 636 -18.90 13.27 30.28
C TYR A 636 -18.92 14.80 30.31
N THR A 637 -19.93 15.43 29.71
CA THR A 637 -20.34 16.82 29.98
C THR A 637 -21.07 16.86 31.32
#